data_AF-A0A4U7BFG4-F1
#
_entry.id   AF-A0A4U7BFG4-F1
#
_cell.length_a   1.000
_cell.length_b   1.000
_cell.length_c   1.000
_cell.angle_alpha   90.00
_cell.angle_beta   90.00
_cell.angle_gamma   90.00
#
_symmetry.space_group_name_H-M   'P 1'
#
loop_
_entity.id
_entity.type
_entity.pdbx_description
1 polymer ?
#
loop_
_entity_poly.entity_id
_entity_poly.type
_entity_poly.pdbx_seq_one_letter_code
_entity_poly.pdbx_strand_id
1 'polypeptide(L)'
;MDQKLLIEVGTEELPAIPLLKELDNISKKWQIVLEKYALASEFEFFYTPRRLVLFHKSFKTQQENSFAEFIGAPKELAYKDGVLSAAAKSFMQKTGLKENELEFKEIKGKEVLYHKKEIQGVKSSKLLAQMIEEWLKSLNFGKTMRWGNGEYEFIRAIRSFVCILGDELIEFESYGVKSAKKSFVHRSVSYEALEFKTIDEYFKLLKDNFVILDQERRKEKILAEFKELEAKHKLSIAQDIELLAEVVAITEYPKALLGSFEAEFLEIPSEVIITSMRENQRYFSVFDKNKLSNHFIVVANAVCKDYKQIIMGNERVLRARLSDAMFFWQNDIKTGLQPSKLSNIMYMQELGTMLDKVAREKKIASFLCQSYDLSEQEILKALDYAKCDLLTQMVYEFGELQGVMGYYYAKKMNLSEEIAEAIKEQYLPNAEKDPLPSSEFSSIVALSYKLDTLMGLFSIGKIPSGTKDPYALRRAANGILKIVFKLQKSLKLKNLLDSLSLNYKSFDTRILYDFMLERLYTFYPVNASFIKAVLSSQNDDLLHIDASIKALIELSNEENFNENFTTFKRLANIASANSAKIDEKLFEHKAESTLFEAFKKCDLNAKPKVVLESLFALKPYIDDFFDKVMINTQDSQIKNNRQALVYSIYKAFLNIADIKELSV
;
A
#
# COMPACT_ATOMS: atom_id res chain seq x y z
N MET A 1 -23.80 -31.45 18.72
CA MET A 1 -25.04 -30.70 18.41
C MET A 1 -24.63 -29.28 18.19
N ASP A 2 -25.10 -28.67 17.11
CA ASP A 2 -24.77 -27.29 16.81
C ASP A 2 -25.92 -26.38 17.23
N GLN A 3 -25.60 -25.17 17.67
CA GLN A 3 -26.56 -24.17 18.10
C GLN A 3 -26.20 -22.80 17.50
N LYS A 4 -27.15 -21.88 17.46
CA LYS A 4 -26.86 -20.48 17.13
C LYS A 4 -25.97 -19.86 18.22
N LEU A 5 -25.00 -19.03 17.86
CA LEU A 5 -24.20 -18.24 18.80
C LEU A 5 -24.30 -16.76 18.44
N LEU A 6 -24.67 -15.93 19.40
CA LEU A 6 -24.67 -14.47 19.28
C LEU A 6 -23.67 -13.88 20.27
N ILE A 7 -22.76 -13.03 19.78
CA ILE A 7 -21.85 -12.23 20.60
C ILE A 7 -22.05 -10.76 20.23
N GLU A 8 -22.37 -9.90 21.20
CA GLU A 8 -22.32 -8.44 21.06
C GLU A 8 -21.30 -7.87 22.06
N VAL A 9 -20.45 -6.98 21.56
CA VAL A 9 -19.62 -6.10 22.36
C VAL A 9 -20.12 -4.67 22.15
N GLY A 10 -20.88 -4.14 23.11
CA GLY A 10 -21.40 -2.79 23.08
C GLY A 10 -20.38 -1.79 23.63
N THR A 11 -20.21 -0.65 22.97
CA THR A 11 -19.18 0.35 23.28
C THR A 11 -19.76 1.77 23.28
N GLU A 12 -18.99 2.72 23.80
CA GLU A 12 -19.14 4.12 23.37
C GLU A 12 -18.81 4.28 21.87
N GLU A 13 -19.13 5.44 21.29
CA GLU A 13 -18.96 5.70 19.86
C GLU A 13 -17.52 5.48 19.38
N LEU A 14 -17.35 4.43 18.57
CA LEU A 14 -16.13 4.03 17.89
C LEU A 14 -15.77 5.09 16.84
N PRO A 15 -14.52 5.58 16.86
CA PRO A 15 -14.02 6.41 15.78
C PRO A 15 -14.05 5.65 14.45
N ALA A 16 -14.72 6.19 13.44
CA ALA A 16 -14.93 5.53 12.15
C ALA A 16 -13.62 5.18 11.43
N ILE A 17 -12.68 6.13 11.31
CA ILE A 17 -11.42 5.90 10.58
C ILE A 17 -10.61 4.73 11.19
N PRO A 18 -10.34 4.69 12.51
CA PRO A 18 -9.72 3.51 13.14
C PRO A 18 -10.49 2.20 12.93
N LEU A 19 -11.82 2.22 13.04
CA LEU A 19 -12.65 1.02 12.82
C LEU A 19 -12.51 0.51 11.38
N LEU A 20 -12.65 1.39 10.39
CA LEU A 20 -12.57 1.04 8.97
C LEU A 20 -11.19 0.51 8.58
N LYS A 21 -10.11 1.05 9.17
CA LYS A 21 -8.74 0.54 8.95
C LYS A 21 -8.53 -0.88 9.48
N GLU A 22 -9.23 -1.25 10.53
CA GLU A 22 -9.11 -2.56 11.17
C GLU A 22 -10.15 -3.57 10.65
N LEU A 23 -11.17 -3.11 9.92
CA LEU A 23 -12.35 -3.88 9.51
C LEU A 23 -12.00 -5.23 8.86
N ASP A 24 -11.08 -5.23 7.89
CA ASP A 24 -10.64 -6.44 7.18
C ASP A 24 -9.91 -7.47 8.06
N ASN A 25 -9.43 -7.04 9.22
CA ASN A 25 -8.72 -7.88 10.19
C ASN A 25 -9.64 -8.42 11.28
N ILE A 26 -10.76 -7.75 11.59
CA ILE A 26 -11.63 -8.12 12.72
C ILE A 26 -12.12 -9.56 12.59
N SER A 27 -12.68 -9.91 11.43
CA SER A 27 -13.17 -11.27 11.16
C SER A 27 -12.03 -12.29 11.08
N LYS A 28 -10.90 -11.94 10.45
CA LYS A 28 -9.72 -12.83 10.38
C LYS A 28 -9.18 -13.18 11.77
N LYS A 29 -9.12 -12.19 12.66
CA LYS A 29 -8.69 -12.37 14.04
C LYS A 29 -9.66 -13.24 14.84
N TRP A 30 -10.97 -13.06 14.66
CA TRP A 30 -11.94 -13.98 15.26
C TRP A 30 -11.77 -15.41 14.73
N GLN A 31 -11.53 -15.57 13.42
CA GLN A 31 -11.31 -16.88 12.82
C GLN A 31 -10.05 -17.58 13.36
N ILE A 32 -8.96 -16.85 13.57
CA ILE A 32 -7.76 -17.37 14.24
C ILE A 32 -8.09 -17.86 15.65
N VAL A 33 -8.92 -17.14 16.40
CA VAL A 33 -9.38 -17.58 17.72
C VAL A 33 -10.24 -18.85 17.60
N LEU A 34 -11.21 -18.91 16.68
CA LEU A 34 -12.00 -20.12 16.46
C LEU A 34 -11.13 -21.36 16.17
N GLU A 35 -10.13 -21.21 15.30
CA GLU A 35 -9.18 -22.27 14.94
C GLU A 35 -8.33 -22.71 16.13
N LYS A 36 -7.78 -21.75 16.89
CA LYS A 36 -6.99 -22.03 18.10
C LYS A 36 -7.75 -22.87 19.12
N TYR A 37 -9.05 -22.61 19.28
CA TYR A 37 -9.91 -23.36 20.19
C TYR A 37 -10.62 -24.54 19.51
N ALA A 38 -10.25 -24.94 18.30
CA ALA A 38 -10.85 -26.06 17.56
C ALA A 38 -12.40 -25.97 17.45
N LEU A 39 -12.91 -24.74 17.29
CA LEU A 39 -14.34 -24.41 17.19
C LEU A 39 -14.63 -23.61 15.90
N ALA A 40 -13.87 -23.90 14.84
CA ALA A 40 -14.05 -23.30 13.51
C ALA A 40 -15.53 -23.39 13.05
N SER A 41 -16.05 -22.26 12.59
CA SER A 41 -17.46 -22.08 12.22
C SER A 41 -17.60 -20.86 11.31
N GLU A 42 -18.62 -20.87 10.46
CA GLU A 42 -18.99 -19.71 9.65
C GLU A 42 -19.80 -18.71 10.48
N PHE A 43 -19.51 -17.42 10.30
CA PHE A 43 -20.18 -16.34 11.02
C PHE A 43 -20.38 -15.11 10.16
N GLU A 44 -21.40 -14.33 10.54
CA GLU A 44 -21.66 -13.00 10.04
C GLU A 44 -21.08 -11.99 11.04
N PHE A 45 -20.40 -10.96 10.53
CA PHE A 45 -19.89 -9.86 11.33
C PHE A 45 -20.65 -8.57 10.99
N PHE A 46 -21.19 -7.95 12.02
CA PHE A 46 -21.86 -6.66 11.93
C PHE A 46 -21.21 -5.66 12.87
N TYR A 47 -21.25 -4.38 12.51
CA TYR A 47 -20.78 -3.32 13.40
C TYR A 47 -21.74 -2.15 13.36
N THR A 48 -21.81 -1.36 14.42
CA THR A 48 -22.38 -0.01 14.39
C THR A 48 -21.38 0.95 15.05
N PRO A 49 -21.67 2.25 15.15
CA PRO A 49 -20.81 3.17 15.89
C PRO A 49 -20.62 2.72 17.34
N ARG A 50 -21.51 1.90 17.90
CA ARG A 50 -21.52 1.54 19.33
C ARG A 50 -21.55 0.04 19.59
N ARG A 51 -21.31 -0.80 18.58
CA ARG A 51 -21.30 -2.25 18.80
C ARG A 51 -20.53 -3.02 17.74
N LEU A 52 -19.93 -4.13 18.14
CA LEU A 52 -19.42 -5.18 17.27
C LEU A 52 -20.22 -6.46 17.54
N VAL A 53 -20.71 -7.13 16.50
CA VAL A 53 -21.56 -8.31 16.63
C VAL A 53 -21.04 -9.45 15.76
N LEU A 54 -20.90 -10.62 16.36
CA LEU A 54 -20.60 -11.87 15.68
C LEU A 54 -21.82 -12.79 15.82
N PHE A 55 -22.33 -13.29 14.70
CA PHE A 55 -23.47 -14.19 14.69
C PHE A 55 -23.15 -15.47 13.91
N HIS A 56 -23.23 -16.61 14.59
CA HIS A 56 -23.04 -17.92 14.01
C HIS A 56 -24.40 -18.60 13.90
N LYS A 57 -24.76 -19.02 12.69
CA LYS A 57 -26.01 -19.80 12.47
C LYS A 57 -25.87 -21.23 12.98
N SER A 58 -24.66 -21.78 12.97
CA SER A 58 -24.30 -23.12 13.44
C SER A 58 -22.96 -23.09 14.15
N PHE A 59 -22.96 -23.31 15.46
CA PHE A 59 -21.77 -23.31 16.31
C PHE A 59 -21.74 -24.56 17.18
N LYS A 60 -20.61 -25.26 17.18
CA LYS A 60 -20.44 -26.49 17.97
C LYS A 60 -20.55 -26.17 19.47
N THR A 61 -21.40 -26.90 20.19
CA THR A 61 -21.54 -26.73 21.65
C THR A 61 -20.42 -27.37 22.46
N GLN A 62 -19.57 -28.15 21.80
CA GLN A 62 -18.42 -28.83 22.40
C GLN A 62 -17.33 -29.03 21.35
N GLN A 63 -16.07 -28.95 21.77
CA GLN A 63 -14.94 -29.39 20.95
C GLN A 63 -15.06 -30.89 20.64
N GLU A 64 -14.48 -31.33 19.54
CA GLU A 64 -14.35 -32.75 19.26
C GLU A 64 -13.37 -33.40 20.24
N ASN A 65 -13.60 -34.67 20.57
CA ASN A 65 -12.63 -35.45 21.30
C ASN A 65 -11.36 -35.56 20.44
N SER A 66 -10.21 -35.33 21.07
CA SER A 66 -8.91 -35.49 20.44
C SER A 66 -8.17 -36.63 21.11
N PHE A 67 -7.03 -37.00 20.56
CA PHE A 67 -6.18 -38.03 21.15
C PHE A 67 -4.78 -37.48 21.36
N ALA A 68 -4.24 -37.65 22.57
CA ALA A 68 -2.83 -37.45 22.82
C ALA A 68 -2.12 -38.80 22.71
N GLU A 69 -1.15 -38.88 21.80
CA GLU A 69 -0.29 -40.04 21.67
C GLU A 69 0.98 -39.85 22.50
N PHE A 70 1.28 -40.83 23.35
CA PHE A 70 2.50 -40.91 24.13
C PHE A 70 3.34 -42.04 23.57
N ILE A 71 4.55 -41.73 23.11
CA ILE A 71 5.51 -42.72 22.61
C ILE A 71 6.65 -42.82 23.62
N GLY A 72 6.94 -44.03 24.07
CA GLY A 72 7.94 -44.35 25.06
C GLY A 72 9.12 -45.13 24.48
N ALA A 73 9.87 -45.79 25.36
CA ALA A 73 11.05 -46.56 24.97
C ALA A 73 10.69 -47.79 24.11
N PRO A 74 11.60 -48.26 23.24
CA PRO A 74 11.48 -49.56 22.58
C PRO A 74 11.25 -50.70 23.56
N LYS A 75 10.51 -51.74 23.16
CA LYS A 75 10.15 -52.90 24.00
C LYS A 75 11.36 -53.57 24.66
N GLU A 76 12.45 -53.71 23.90
CA GLU A 76 13.74 -54.26 24.38
C GLU A 76 14.39 -53.42 25.51
N LEU A 77 14.07 -52.13 25.59
CA LEU A 77 14.56 -51.21 26.62
C LEU A 77 13.49 -50.89 27.68
N ALA A 78 12.23 -51.26 27.44
CA ALA A 78 11.13 -51.11 28.38
C ALA A 78 11.19 -52.17 29.49
N TYR A 79 11.64 -53.38 29.15
CA TYR A 79 11.88 -54.47 30.10
C TYR A 79 13.35 -54.87 30.10
N LYS A 80 13.96 -54.95 31.28
CA LYS A 80 15.32 -55.47 31.47
C LYS A 80 15.25 -56.63 32.47
N ASP A 81 15.68 -57.81 32.06
CA ASP A 81 15.67 -59.04 32.88
C ASP A 81 14.29 -59.37 33.49
N GLY A 82 13.22 -59.11 32.74
CA GLY A 82 11.84 -59.34 33.19
C GLY A 82 11.28 -58.30 34.15
N VAL A 83 12.02 -57.22 34.43
CA VAL A 83 11.61 -56.11 35.31
C VAL A 83 11.49 -54.81 34.52
N LEU A 84 10.48 -54.00 34.82
CA LEU A 84 10.31 -52.67 34.21
C LEU A 84 11.54 -51.78 34.39
N SER A 85 12.03 -51.24 33.27
CA SER A 85 13.12 -50.27 33.28
C SER A 85 12.66 -48.91 33.83
N ALA A 86 13.64 -48.05 34.18
CA ALA A 86 13.33 -46.68 34.64
C ALA A 86 12.56 -45.87 33.58
N ALA A 87 12.82 -46.11 32.29
CA ALA A 87 12.12 -45.45 31.19
C ALA A 87 10.65 -45.89 31.11
N ALA A 88 10.36 -47.19 31.31
CA ALA A 88 8.99 -47.69 31.35
C ALA A 88 8.22 -47.18 32.58
N LYS A 89 8.86 -47.10 33.76
CA LYS A 89 8.25 -46.51 34.97
C LYS A 89 7.92 -45.04 34.82
N SER A 90 8.80 -44.25 34.18
CA SER A 90 8.54 -42.84 33.89
C SER A 90 7.40 -42.67 32.87
N PHE A 91 7.32 -43.55 31.86
CA PHE A 91 6.22 -43.57 30.91
C PHE A 91 4.88 -43.88 31.58
N MET A 92 4.83 -44.84 32.51
CA MET A 92 3.65 -45.14 33.33
C MET A 92 3.23 -43.95 34.19
N GLN A 93 4.16 -43.26 34.86
CA GLN A 93 3.85 -42.06 35.63
C GLN A 93 3.27 -40.93 34.76
N LYS A 94 3.81 -40.74 33.56
CA LYS A 94 3.38 -39.69 32.62
C LYS A 94 2.00 -39.97 32.02
N THR A 95 1.69 -41.24 31.76
CA THR A 95 0.43 -41.66 31.12
C THR A 95 -0.67 -41.99 32.13
N GLY A 96 -0.30 -42.31 33.37
CA GLY A 96 -1.20 -42.79 34.43
C GLY A 96 -1.56 -44.28 34.33
N LEU A 97 -0.88 -45.03 33.45
CA LEU A 97 -1.12 -46.46 33.23
C LEU A 97 -0.48 -47.34 34.31
N LYS A 98 -1.09 -48.50 34.58
CA LYS A 98 -0.50 -49.60 35.35
C LYS A 98 0.35 -50.51 34.44
N GLU A 99 1.22 -51.32 35.04
CA GLU A 99 2.14 -52.19 34.30
C GLU A 99 1.41 -53.16 33.37
N ASN A 100 0.26 -53.67 33.80
CA ASN A 100 -0.60 -54.57 33.03
C ASN A 100 -1.44 -53.87 31.94
N GLU A 101 -1.35 -52.54 31.82
CA GLU A 101 -2.07 -51.72 30.85
C GLU A 101 -1.12 -51.12 29.79
N LEU A 102 0.16 -51.51 29.81
CA LEU A 102 1.15 -51.07 28.83
C LEU A 102 0.94 -51.72 27.47
N GLU A 103 0.80 -50.90 26.44
CA GLU A 103 0.66 -51.33 25.06
C GLU A 103 1.94 -51.04 24.26
N PHE A 104 2.19 -51.85 23.24
CA PHE A 104 3.29 -51.68 22.30
C PHE A 104 2.74 -51.50 20.89
N LYS A 105 3.32 -50.57 20.14
CA LYS A 105 2.97 -50.32 18.75
C LYS A 105 4.24 -50.24 17.91
N GLU A 106 4.21 -50.80 16.71
CA GLU A 106 5.31 -50.67 15.77
C GLU A 106 5.33 -49.25 15.18
N ILE A 107 6.43 -48.52 15.41
CA ILE A 107 6.64 -47.17 14.87
C ILE A 107 8.03 -47.14 14.27
N LYS A 108 8.14 -46.87 12.95
CA LYS A 108 9.40 -46.83 12.19
C LYS A 108 10.25 -48.13 12.34
N GLY A 109 9.59 -49.30 12.31
CA GLY A 109 10.24 -50.61 12.33
C GLY A 109 10.72 -51.08 13.71
N LYS A 110 10.27 -50.45 14.80
CA LYS A 110 10.55 -50.88 16.18
C LYS A 110 9.26 -50.91 17.01
N GLU A 111 9.07 -51.96 17.81
CA GLU A 111 8.01 -51.99 18.82
C GLU A 111 8.39 -51.04 19.97
N VAL A 112 7.57 -50.01 20.20
CA VAL A 112 7.77 -49.02 21.27
C VAL A 112 6.57 -48.98 22.20
N LEU A 113 6.80 -48.63 23.47
CA LEU A 113 5.71 -48.30 24.40
C LEU A 113 4.84 -47.21 23.78
N TYR A 114 3.54 -47.44 23.78
CA TYR A 114 2.59 -46.53 23.15
C TYR A 114 1.33 -46.43 24.01
N HIS A 115 0.83 -45.22 24.19
CA HIS A 115 -0.47 -44.99 24.79
C HIS A 115 -1.19 -43.89 24.04
N LYS A 116 -2.42 -44.19 23.62
CA LYS A 116 -3.33 -43.22 23.02
C LYS A 116 -4.38 -42.85 24.05
N LYS A 117 -4.27 -41.64 24.61
CA LYS A 117 -5.22 -41.11 25.58
C LYS A 117 -6.28 -40.29 24.86
N GLU A 118 -7.54 -40.66 25.01
CA GLU A 118 -8.65 -39.81 24.58
C GLU A 118 -8.73 -38.58 25.49
N ILE A 119 -8.72 -37.40 24.87
CA ILE A 119 -8.96 -36.12 25.52
C ILE A 119 -10.38 -35.70 25.14
N GLN A 120 -11.26 -35.69 26.15
CA GLN A 120 -12.62 -35.22 25.96
C GLN A 120 -12.63 -33.73 25.60
N GLY A 121 -13.37 -33.37 24.56
CA GLY A 121 -13.53 -31.99 24.16
C GLY A 121 -14.23 -31.16 25.24
N VAL A 122 -13.84 -29.89 25.38
CA VAL A 122 -14.43 -28.98 26.37
C VAL A 122 -15.72 -28.38 25.81
N LYS A 123 -16.73 -28.18 26.69
CA LYS A 123 -17.96 -27.46 26.33
C LYS A 123 -17.62 -26.03 25.92
N SER A 124 -18.14 -25.58 24.78
CA SER A 124 -17.85 -24.25 24.25
C SER A 124 -18.31 -23.13 25.20
N SER A 125 -19.37 -23.34 25.97
CA SER A 125 -19.84 -22.41 27.01
C SER A 125 -18.78 -22.08 28.06
N LYS A 126 -17.80 -22.96 28.30
CA LYS A 126 -16.67 -22.72 29.21
C LYS A 126 -15.50 -21.96 28.56
N LEU A 127 -15.47 -21.88 27.23
CA LEU A 127 -14.37 -21.30 26.45
C LEU A 127 -14.69 -19.91 25.91
N LEU A 128 -15.97 -19.63 25.63
CA LEU A 128 -16.42 -18.41 24.94
C LEU A 128 -15.95 -17.11 25.60
N ALA A 129 -15.96 -17.02 26.93
CA ALA A 129 -15.48 -15.83 27.63
C ALA A 129 -13.98 -15.54 27.32
N GLN A 130 -13.14 -16.57 27.39
CA GLN A 130 -11.72 -16.47 27.08
C GLN A 130 -11.47 -16.16 25.61
N MET A 131 -12.25 -16.77 24.71
CA MET A 131 -12.19 -16.51 23.27
C MET A 131 -12.50 -15.05 22.93
N ILE A 132 -13.57 -14.50 23.52
CA ILE A 132 -13.97 -13.09 23.33
C ILE A 132 -12.86 -12.15 23.82
N GLU A 133 -12.29 -12.41 25.00
CA GLU A 133 -11.21 -11.59 25.55
C GLU A 133 -9.95 -11.64 24.67
N GLU A 134 -9.57 -12.83 24.20
CA GLU A 134 -8.42 -13.00 23.30
C GLU A 134 -8.63 -12.26 21.97
N TRP A 135 -9.83 -12.35 21.41
CA TRP A 135 -10.19 -11.61 20.20
C TRP A 135 -10.11 -10.10 20.42
N LEU A 136 -10.70 -9.56 21.49
CA LEU A 136 -10.65 -8.12 21.78
C LEU A 136 -9.22 -7.61 21.96
N LYS A 137 -8.37 -8.36 22.66
CA LYS A 137 -6.94 -8.03 22.83
C LYS A 137 -6.15 -8.07 21.52
N SER A 138 -6.60 -8.87 20.56
CA SER A 138 -5.93 -8.97 19.26
C SER A 138 -6.24 -7.79 18.33
N LEU A 139 -7.34 -7.05 18.53
CA LEU A 139 -7.75 -5.94 17.67
C LEU A 139 -6.80 -4.74 17.82
N ASN A 140 -6.41 -4.13 16.71
CA ASN A 140 -5.49 -2.99 16.70
C ASN A 140 -6.10 -1.79 15.98
N PHE A 141 -6.60 -0.83 16.76
CA PHE A 141 -7.18 0.41 16.24
C PHE A 141 -6.19 1.60 16.26
N GLY A 142 -4.90 1.34 16.47
CA GLY A 142 -3.88 2.38 16.65
C GLY A 142 -3.80 2.88 18.08
N LYS A 143 -4.42 4.03 18.40
CA LYS A 143 -4.38 4.60 19.76
C LYS A 143 -5.44 3.93 20.64
N THR A 144 -5.02 3.38 21.77
CA THR A 144 -5.90 2.78 22.79
C THR A 144 -6.13 3.74 23.96
N MET A 145 -7.17 3.46 24.75
CA MET A 145 -7.48 4.14 25.99
C MET A 145 -7.51 3.12 27.14
N ARG A 146 -7.18 3.59 28.34
CA ARG A 146 -7.30 2.87 29.60
C ARG A 146 -8.20 3.66 30.54
N TRP A 147 -9.07 2.99 31.30
CA TRP A 147 -10.06 3.66 32.16
C TRP A 147 -9.82 3.37 33.64
N GLY A 148 -9.81 4.44 34.44
CA GLY A 148 -9.60 4.35 35.89
C GLY A 148 -8.28 3.66 36.24
N ASN A 149 -8.36 2.72 37.20
CA ASN A 149 -7.23 1.91 37.65
C ASN A 149 -7.16 0.54 36.95
N GLY A 150 -7.94 0.32 35.88
CA GLY A 150 -7.98 -0.95 35.17
C GLY A 150 -6.73 -1.20 34.31
N GLU A 151 -6.42 -2.47 34.05
CA GLU A 151 -5.30 -2.88 33.19
C GLU A 151 -5.71 -3.03 31.70
N TYR A 152 -7.01 -3.08 31.42
CA TYR A 152 -7.53 -3.31 30.07
C TYR A 152 -7.47 -2.06 29.19
N GLU A 153 -7.07 -2.27 27.94
CA GLU A 153 -7.04 -1.24 26.91
C GLU A 153 -7.99 -1.58 25.76
N PHE A 154 -8.71 -0.56 25.27
CA PHE A 154 -9.52 -0.65 24.06
C PHE A 154 -9.67 0.75 23.44
N ILE A 155 -10.16 0.88 22.21
CA ILE A 155 -10.31 2.21 21.57
C ILE A 155 -11.37 3.10 22.25
N ARG A 156 -12.40 2.48 22.82
CA ARG A 156 -13.53 3.12 23.52
C ARG A 156 -14.03 2.24 24.65
N ALA A 157 -14.68 2.84 25.65
CA ALA A 157 -15.15 2.07 26.81
C ALA A 157 -16.20 1.05 26.36
N ILE A 158 -16.04 -0.20 26.79
CA ILE A 158 -17.05 -1.25 26.62
C ILE A 158 -18.15 -1.01 27.67
N ARG A 159 -19.41 -1.10 27.24
CA ARG A 159 -20.61 -0.81 28.04
C ARG A 159 -21.53 -2.01 28.24
N SER A 160 -21.51 -2.97 27.33
CA SER A 160 -22.29 -4.21 27.46
C SER A 160 -21.59 -5.38 26.80
N PHE A 161 -21.88 -6.57 27.31
CA PHE A 161 -21.61 -7.84 26.64
C PHE A 161 -22.91 -8.63 26.51
N VAL A 162 -23.17 -9.15 25.32
CA VAL A 162 -24.15 -10.23 25.10
C VAL A 162 -23.37 -11.43 24.60
N CYS A 163 -23.56 -12.59 25.21
CA CYS A 163 -23.09 -13.86 24.66
C CYS A 163 -24.14 -14.93 24.91
N ILE A 164 -24.77 -15.42 23.84
CA ILE A 164 -25.85 -16.39 23.92
C ILE A 164 -25.53 -17.57 23.02
N LEU A 165 -25.54 -18.78 23.58
CA LEU A 165 -25.39 -20.03 22.85
C LEU A 165 -26.73 -20.79 22.92
N GLY A 166 -27.40 -20.94 21.77
CA GLY A 166 -28.79 -21.37 21.71
C GLY A 166 -29.69 -20.35 22.40
N ASP A 167 -30.24 -20.74 23.56
CA ASP A 167 -31.05 -19.87 24.43
C ASP A 167 -30.35 -19.57 25.77
N GLU A 168 -29.14 -20.09 25.99
CA GLU A 168 -28.41 -19.94 27.26
C GLU A 168 -27.51 -18.69 27.23
N LEU A 169 -27.59 -17.88 28.29
CA LEU A 169 -26.63 -16.80 28.52
C LEU A 169 -25.31 -17.40 28.98
N ILE A 170 -24.20 -17.00 28.35
CA ILE A 170 -22.86 -17.29 28.83
C ILE A 170 -22.46 -16.18 29.80
N GLU A 171 -22.47 -16.47 31.09
CA GLU A 171 -22.14 -15.52 32.15
C GLU A 171 -20.62 -15.33 32.28
N PHE A 172 -20.16 -14.09 32.13
CA PHE A 172 -18.77 -13.69 32.38
C PHE A 172 -18.69 -12.20 32.72
N GLU A 173 -17.53 -11.77 33.22
CA GLU A 173 -17.19 -10.38 33.45
C GLU A 173 -15.84 -10.07 32.82
N SER A 174 -15.78 -9.02 32.01
CA SER A 174 -14.54 -8.52 31.40
C SER A 174 -14.64 -7.02 31.21
N TYR A 175 -13.51 -6.29 31.21
CA TYR A 175 -13.51 -4.82 31.11
C TYR A 175 -14.42 -4.12 32.17
N GLY A 176 -14.67 -4.77 33.31
CA GLY A 176 -15.59 -4.28 34.37
C GLY A 176 -17.08 -4.36 34.01
N VAL A 177 -17.44 -5.14 32.99
CA VAL A 177 -18.80 -5.28 32.46
C VAL A 177 -19.21 -6.76 32.49
N LYS A 178 -20.38 -7.04 33.07
CA LYS A 178 -20.98 -8.39 33.08
C LYS A 178 -21.78 -8.64 31.81
N SER A 179 -21.73 -9.86 31.30
CA SER A 179 -22.62 -10.27 30.21
C SER A 179 -24.08 -10.36 30.68
N ALA A 180 -25.01 -9.96 29.82
CA ALA A 180 -26.43 -9.99 30.11
C ALA A 180 -27.26 -10.13 28.83
N LYS A 181 -28.51 -10.59 28.94
CA LYS A 181 -29.49 -10.53 27.85
C LYS A 181 -30.12 -9.14 27.73
N LYS A 182 -29.26 -8.12 27.64
CA LYS A 182 -29.64 -6.71 27.49
C LYS A 182 -28.78 -6.04 26.43
N SER A 183 -29.38 -5.20 25.59
CA SER A 183 -28.64 -4.44 24.57
C SER A 183 -29.14 -3.01 24.49
N PHE A 184 -28.26 -2.10 24.07
CA PHE A 184 -28.59 -0.70 23.85
C PHE A 184 -29.21 -0.49 22.47
N VAL A 185 -30.33 0.22 22.44
CA VAL A 185 -30.99 0.64 21.21
C VAL A 185 -30.54 2.05 20.80
N HIS A 186 -31.17 2.63 19.77
CA HIS A 186 -30.83 3.97 19.29
C HIS A 186 -30.99 5.01 20.42
N ARG A 187 -30.03 5.94 20.54
CA ARG A 187 -30.02 6.98 21.61
C ARG A 187 -31.26 7.88 21.60
N SER A 188 -31.88 8.06 20.45
CA SER A 188 -33.16 8.80 20.34
C SER A 188 -34.35 8.06 20.98
N VAL A 189 -34.22 6.78 21.30
CA VAL A 189 -35.26 5.95 21.91
C VAL A 189 -35.01 5.80 23.42
N SER A 190 -33.81 5.34 23.80
CA SER A 190 -33.46 5.08 25.19
C SER A 190 -31.96 5.20 25.41
N TYR A 191 -31.58 5.68 26.60
CA TYR A 191 -30.20 5.62 27.11
C TYR A 191 -29.95 4.35 27.93
N GLU A 192 -31.01 3.65 28.37
CA GLU A 192 -30.94 2.40 29.10
C GLU A 192 -30.98 1.20 28.17
N ALA A 193 -30.31 0.10 28.57
CA ALA A 193 -30.34 -1.16 27.86
C ALA A 193 -31.70 -1.87 28.04
N LEU A 194 -32.21 -2.48 26.97
CA LEU A 194 -33.48 -3.20 26.97
C LEU A 194 -33.24 -4.72 26.99
N GLU A 195 -34.12 -5.44 27.68
CA GLU A 195 -34.03 -6.89 27.83
C GLU A 195 -34.61 -7.64 26.63
N PHE A 196 -34.10 -8.84 26.35
CA PHE A 196 -34.63 -9.77 25.35
C PHE A 196 -34.41 -11.22 25.80
N LYS A 197 -35.16 -12.18 25.27
CA LYS A 197 -35.10 -13.59 25.75
C LYS A 197 -34.30 -14.50 24.82
N THR A 198 -34.44 -14.31 23.52
CA THR A 198 -33.87 -15.18 22.47
C THR A 198 -33.04 -14.37 21.47
N ILE A 199 -32.22 -15.06 20.67
CA ILE A 199 -31.42 -14.42 19.61
C ILE A 199 -32.33 -13.75 18.57
N ASP A 200 -33.46 -14.36 18.21
CA ASP A 200 -34.38 -13.78 17.23
C ASP A 200 -35.08 -12.51 17.81
N GLU A 201 -35.37 -12.51 19.12
CA GLU A 201 -35.85 -11.31 19.82
C GLU A 201 -34.80 -10.19 19.87
N TYR A 202 -33.50 -10.52 19.97
CA TYR A 202 -32.42 -9.52 19.90
C TYR A 202 -32.45 -8.75 18.57
N PHE A 203 -32.49 -9.46 17.44
CA PHE A 203 -32.53 -8.80 16.13
C PHE A 203 -33.81 -7.97 15.95
N LYS A 204 -34.94 -8.48 16.45
CA LYS A 204 -36.21 -7.74 16.43
C LYS A 204 -36.15 -6.48 17.31
N LEU A 205 -35.62 -6.59 18.53
CA LEU A 205 -35.44 -5.48 19.47
C LEU A 205 -34.66 -4.33 18.83
N LEU A 206 -33.53 -4.65 18.16
CA LEU A 206 -32.73 -3.64 17.48
C LEU A 206 -33.49 -2.98 16.34
N LYS A 207 -34.14 -3.77 15.48
CA LYS A 207 -34.91 -3.28 14.34
C LYS A 207 -36.07 -2.37 14.77
N ASP A 208 -36.86 -2.82 15.73
CA ASP A 208 -38.06 -2.11 16.21
C ASP A 208 -37.71 -0.80 16.95
N ASN A 209 -36.47 -0.69 17.44
CA ASN A 209 -35.96 0.50 18.13
C ASN A 209 -34.86 1.22 17.33
N PHE A 210 -35.03 1.25 16.01
CA PHE A 210 -34.25 2.08 15.08
C PHE A 210 -32.75 1.81 15.10
N VAL A 211 -32.34 0.54 15.06
CA VAL A 211 -30.96 0.16 14.80
C VAL A 211 -30.93 -0.77 13.59
N ILE A 212 -30.39 -0.29 12.48
CA ILE A 212 -30.05 -1.12 11.33
C ILE A 212 -28.66 -1.69 11.61
N LEU A 213 -28.62 -2.91 12.12
CA LEU A 213 -27.37 -3.55 12.55
C LEU A 213 -26.40 -3.80 11.38
N ASP A 214 -26.93 -4.24 10.24
CA ASP A 214 -26.16 -4.55 9.04
C ASP A 214 -25.67 -3.28 8.34
N GLN A 215 -24.35 -3.12 8.24
CA GLN A 215 -23.67 -2.02 7.55
C GLN A 215 -24.05 -1.90 6.07
N GLU A 216 -24.24 -3.01 5.35
CA GLU A 216 -24.61 -2.94 3.94
C GLU A 216 -26.06 -2.45 3.78
N ARG A 217 -26.97 -2.86 4.68
CA ARG A 217 -28.35 -2.32 4.68
C ARG A 217 -28.41 -0.82 4.98
N ARG A 218 -27.54 -0.31 5.87
CA ARG A 218 -27.44 1.14 6.11
C ARG A 218 -26.92 1.88 4.89
N LYS A 219 -25.89 1.34 4.25
CA LYS A 219 -25.32 1.87 3.00
C LYS A 219 -26.38 1.92 1.90
N GLU A 220 -27.11 0.83 1.68
CA GLU A 220 -28.22 0.75 0.72
C GLU A 220 -29.29 1.79 1.02
N LYS A 221 -29.68 1.95 2.30
CA LYS A 221 -30.64 2.97 2.73
C LYS A 221 -30.16 4.39 2.40
N ILE A 222 -28.90 4.72 2.70
CA ILE A 222 -28.34 6.04 2.40
C ILE A 222 -28.36 6.30 0.89
N LEU A 223 -27.90 5.34 0.09
CA LEU A 223 -27.85 5.46 -1.37
C LEU A 223 -29.26 5.56 -2.00
N ALA A 224 -30.24 4.85 -1.46
CA ALA A 224 -31.63 4.98 -1.88
C ALA A 224 -32.18 6.39 -1.61
N GLU A 225 -31.95 6.92 -0.39
CA GLU A 225 -32.37 8.28 -0.05
C GLU A 225 -31.62 9.35 -0.85
N PHE A 226 -30.36 9.12 -1.21
CA PHE A 226 -29.62 9.99 -2.12
C PHE A 226 -30.32 10.07 -3.47
N LYS A 227 -30.64 8.92 -4.09
CA LYS A 227 -31.37 8.88 -5.37
C LYS A 227 -32.72 9.57 -5.32
N GLU A 228 -33.45 9.42 -4.21
CA GLU A 228 -34.72 10.13 -4.00
C GLU A 228 -34.53 11.65 -3.97
N LEU A 229 -33.51 12.14 -3.26
CA LEU A 229 -33.19 13.57 -3.19
C LEU A 229 -32.70 14.12 -4.53
N GLU A 230 -31.84 13.39 -5.25
CA GLU A 230 -31.38 13.71 -6.60
C GLU A 230 -32.55 13.88 -7.56
N ALA A 231 -33.47 12.90 -7.60
CA ALA A 231 -34.64 12.93 -8.47
C ALA A 231 -35.60 14.08 -8.11
N LYS A 232 -35.83 14.31 -6.82
CA LYS A 232 -36.73 15.36 -6.33
C LYS A 232 -36.22 16.76 -6.62
N HIS A 233 -34.93 16.99 -6.45
CA HIS A 233 -34.32 18.32 -6.56
C HIS A 233 -33.60 18.57 -7.89
N LYS A 234 -33.50 17.55 -8.76
CA LYS A 234 -32.75 17.57 -10.03
C LYS A 234 -31.28 17.95 -9.82
N LEU A 235 -30.69 17.40 -8.77
CA LEU A 235 -29.28 17.57 -8.39
C LEU A 235 -28.57 16.22 -8.46
N SER A 236 -27.25 16.23 -8.44
CA SER A 236 -26.41 15.02 -8.32
C SER A 236 -25.52 15.10 -7.08
N ILE A 237 -25.52 14.05 -6.27
CA ILE A 237 -24.72 13.97 -5.05
C ILE A 237 -23.38 13.33 -5.38
N ALA A 238 -22.30 13.85 -4.81
CA ALA A 238 -20.96 13.30 -5.00
C ALA A 238 -20.90 11.81 -4.64
N GLN A 239 -20.32 11.01 -5.54
CA GLN A 239 -20.01 9.62 -5.25
C GLN A 239 -18.70 9.54 -4.50
N ASP A 240 -18.81 9.40 -3.19
CA ASP A 240 -17.66 9.37 -2.31
C ASP A 240 -17.69 8.12 -1.43
N ILE A 241 -16.97 7.10 -1.88
CA ILE A 241 -17.01 5.76 -1.27
C ILE A 241 -16.42 5.78 0.14
N GLU A 242 -15.34 6.54 0.33
CA GLU A 242 -14.67 6.65 1.63
C GLU A 242 -15.54 7.40 2.63
N LEU A 243 -16.14 8.53 2.21
CA LEU A 243 -17.05 9.27 3.09
C LEU A 243 -18.30 8.46 3.41
N LEU A 244 -18.84 7.73 2.43
CA LEU A 244 -19.99 6.85 2.64
C LEU A 244 -19.66 5.76 3.67
N ALA A 245 -18.49 5.15 3.58
CA ALA A 245 -18.04 4.15 4.57
C ALA A 245 -17.91 4.78 5.97
N GLU A 246 -17.36 5.98 6.09
CA GLU A 246 -17.30 6.73 7.36
C GLU A 246 -18.71 6.99 7.91
N VAL A 247 -19.62 7.49 7.08
CA VAL A 247 -20.99 7.83 7.46
C VAL A 247 -21.78 6.58 7.90
N VAL A 248 -21.60 5.45 7.21
CA VAL A 248 -22.18 4.16 7.63
C VAL A 248 -21.62 3.74 8.99
N ALA A 249 -20.33 3.97 9.24
CA ALA A 249 -19.69 3.62 10.51
C ALA A 249 -20.08 4.53 11.69
N ILE A 250 -20.59 5.74 11.45
CA ILE A 250 -21.06 6.68 12.50
C ILE A 250 -22.59 6.76 12.65
N THR A 251 -23.36 5.95 11.90
CA THR A 251 -24.83 5.92 12.00
C THR A 251 -25.38 4.53 12.34
N GLU A 252 -26.43 4.48 13.16
CA GLU A 252 -27.23 3.27 13.45
C GLU A 252 -28.55 3.29 12.66
N TYR A 253 -29.10 4.48 12.43
CA TYR A 253 -30.30 4.69 11.64
C TYR A 253 -30.13 5.96 10.79
N PRO A 254 -29.46 5.85 9.64
CA PRO A 254 -29.12 7.02 8.82
C PRO A 254 -30.37 7.66 8.22
N LYS A 255 -30.39 8.99 8.19
CA LYS A 255 -31.34 9.80 7.41
C LYS A 255 -30.60 10.86 6.61
N ALA A 256 -30.64 10.78 5.29
CA ALA A 256 -30.10 11.81 4.40
C ALA A 256 -31.01 13.05 4.41
N LEU A 257 -30.40 14.21 4.62
CA LEU A 257 -31.06 15.51 4.69
C LEU A 257 -30.35 16.49 3.77
N LEU A 258 -31.13 17.20 2.94
CA LEU A 258 -30.63 18.27 2.08
C LEU A 258 -30.61 19.58 2.87
N GLY A 259 -29.43 20.18 2.96
CA GLY A 259 -29.22 21.54 3.47
C GLY A 259 -28.68 22.47 2.39
N SER A 260 -28.62 23.76 2.70
CA SER A 260 -28.15 24.80 1.78
C SER A 260 -27.27 25.84 2.48
N PHE A 261 -26.46 26.55 1.71
CA PHE A 261 -25.68 27.70 2.15
C PHE A 261 -25.83 28.86 1.16
N GLU A 262 -25.37 30.05 1.54
CA GLU A 262 -25.45 31.25 0.70
C GLU A 262 -24.66 31.09 -0.60
N ALA A 263 -25.26 31.46 -1.74
CA ALA A 263 -24.63 31.32 -3.05
C ALA A 263 -23.34 32.14 -3.21
N GLU A 264 -23.15 33.18 -2.40
CA GLU A 264 -21.93 34.00 -2.34
C GLU A 264 -20.69 33.15 -2.05
N PHE A 265 -20.81 32.06 -1.27
CA PHE A 265 -19.69 31.16 -1.01
C PHE A 265 -19.18 30.42 -2.25
N LEU A 266 -19.97 30.35 -3.33
CA LEU A 266 -19.53 29.74 -4.59
C LEU A 266 -18.47 30.58 -5.34
N GLU A 267 -18.09 31.75 -4.83
CA GLU A 267 -16.91 32.49 -5.32
C GLU A 267 -15.58 31.86 -4.88
N ILE A 268 -15.61 31.07 -3.80
CA ILE A 268 -14.46 30.29 -3.32
C ILE A 268 -14.26 29.10 -4.27
N PRO A 269 -13.01 28.68 -4.55
CA PRO A 269 -12.74 27.44 -5.26
C PRO A 269 -13.54 26.25 -4.71
N SER A 270 -14.11 25.44 -5.61
CA SER A 270 -14.97 24.31 -5.24
C SER A 270 -14.29 23.31 -4.31
N GLU A 271 -12.99 23.10 -4.48
CA GLU A 271 -12.16 22.18 -3.74
C GLU A 271 -12.11 22.59 -2.26
N VAL A 272 -12.05 23.90 -1.95
CA VAL A 272 -12.11 24.39 -0.56
C VAL A 272 -13.46 24.07 0.07
N ILE A 273 -14.56 24.35 -0.64
CA ILE A 273 -15.92 24.11 -0.14
C ILE A 273 -16.13 22.62 0.09
N ILE A 274 -15.74 21.79 -0.87
CA ILE A 274 -15.85 20.32 -0.80
C ILE A 274 -15.01 19.77 0.34
N THR A 275 -13.75 20.20 0.48
CA THR A 275 -12.87 19.77 1.56
C THR A 275 -13.42 20.18 2.92
N SER A 276 -13.90 21.43 3.07
CA SER A 276 -14.50 21.91 4.32
C SER A 276 -15.76 21.10 4.70
N MET A 277 -16.61 20.78 3.72
CA MET A 277 -17.78 19.93 3.91
C MET A 277 -17.41 18.49 4.31
N ARG A 278 -16.48 17.89 3.57
CA ARG A 278 -16.05 16.49 3.74
C ARG A 278 -15.33 16.28 5.07
N GLU A 279 -14.23 16.99 5.30
CA GLU A 279 -13.29 16.71 6.39
C GLU A 279 -13.81 17.22 7.74
N ASN A 280 -14.42 18.41 7.78
CA ASN A 280 -14.86 18.98 9.06
C ASN A 280 -16.25 18.49 9.50
N GLN A 281 -17.14 18.13 8.57
CA GLN A 281 -18.55 17.89 8.87
C GLN A 281 -19.14 16.58 8.29
N ARG A 282 -18.38 15.83 7.49
CA ARG A 282 -18.86 14.64 6.76
C ARG A 282 -20.09 14.89 5.89
N TYR A 283 -20.14 16.04 5.23
CA TYR A 283 -21.20 16.35 4.28
C TYR A 283 -20.80 15.94 2.87
N PHE A 284 -21.77 15.46 2.10
CA PHE A 284 -21.58 15.19 0.68
C PHE A 284 -21.87 16.45 -0.12
N SER A 285 -20.96 16.79 -1.03
CA SER A 285 -21.16 17.86 -1.99
C SER A 285 -22.26 17.53 -2.98
N VAL A 286 -22.99 18.55 -3.41
CA VAL A 286 -24.11 18.43 -4.34
C VAL A 286 -23.85 19.31 -5.55
N PHE A 287 -24.07 18.76 -6.73
CA PHE A 287 -23.82 19.39 -8.00
C PHE A 287 -25.13 19.63 -8.75
N ASP A 288 -25.20 20.77 -9.43
CA ASP A 288 -26.16 21.00 -10.50
C ASP A 288 -25.43 20.76 -11.83
N LYS A 289 -25.76 19.64 -12.49
CA LYS A 289 -25.03 19.11 -13.64
C LYS A 289 -23.56 18.83 -13.26
N ASN A 290 -22.63 19.66 -13.75
CA ASN A 290 -21.19 19.51 -13.51
C ASN A 290 -20.62 20.65 -12.64
N LYS A 291 -21.47 21.52 -12.10
CA LYS A 291 -21.04 22.65 -11.26
C LYS A 291 -21.48 22.42 -9.83
N LEU A 292 -20.60 22.70 -8.87
CA LEU A 292 -20.93 22.67 -7.46
C LEU A 292 -22.12 23.62 -7.19
N SER A 293 -23.15 23.10 -6.55
CA SER A 293 -24.32 23.88 -6.10
C SER A 293 -24.12 24.40 -4.68
N ASN A 294 -24.98 25.31 -4.23
CA ASN A 294 -24.99 25.80 -2.85
C ASN A 294 -25.75 24.86 -1.89
N HIS A 295 -25.77 23.56 -2.19
CA HIS A 295 -26.43 22.53 -1.39
C HIS A 295 -25.43 21.49 -0.92
N PHE A 296 -25.81 20.80 0.16
CA PHE A 296 -25.04 19.68 0.70
C PHE A 296 -25.98 18.64 1.29
N ILE A 297 -25.50 17.39 1.40
CA ILE A 297 -26.21 16.35 2.12
C ILE A 297 -25.50 16.05 3.44
N VAL A 298 -26.26 16.11 4.53
CA VAL A 298 -25.87 15.54 5.82
C VAL A 298 -26.66 14.26 6.07
N VAL A 299 -25.98 13.23 6.57
CA VAL A 299 -26.65 12.00 7.00
C VAL A 299 -26.74 12.00 8.53
N ALA A 300 -27.94 12.26 9.04
CA ALA A 300 -28.21 12.32 10.46
C ALA A 300 -28.37 10.93 11.06
N ASN A 301 -27.86 10.73 12.27
CA ASN A 301 -28.16 9.56 13.12
C ASN A 301 -29.22 9.93 14.17
N ALA A 302 -30.40 10.32 13.69
CA ALA A 302 -31.48 10.83 14.54
C ALA A 302 -32.85 10.33 14.09
N VAL A 303 -33.67 9.96 15.07
CA VAL A 303 -35.05 9.51 14.86
C VAL A 303 -35.99 10.57 15.43
N CYS A 304 -36.58 11.37 14.56
CA CYS A 304 -37.54 12.40 14.95
C CYS A 304 -38.58 12.64 13.84
N LYS A 305 -39.69 13.30 14.19
CA LYS A 305 -40.78 13.60 13.24
C LYS A 305 -40.47 14.77 12.31
N ASP A 306 -39.66 15.72 12.78
CA ASP A 306 -39.25 16.92 12.02
C ASP A 306 -37.72 17.08 12.13
N TYR A 307 -37.07 17.25 10.97
CA TYR A 307 -35.62 17.38 10.83
C TYR A 307 -35.16 18.84 10.62
N LYS A 308 -36.07 19.83 10.58
CA LYS A 308 -35.74 21.24 10.30
C LYS A 308 -34.65 21.80 11.21
N GLN A 309 -34.71 21.52 12.51
CA GLN A 309 -33.71 22.02 13.47
C GLN A 309 -32.33 21.40 13.23
N ILE A 310 -32.27 20.13 12.81
CA ILE A 310 -31.02 19.46 12.44
C ILE A 310 -30.46 20.13 11.19
N ILE A 311 -31.28 20.36 10.16
CA ILE A 311 -30.87 21.05 8.93
C ILE A 311 -30.32 22.44 9.26
N MET A 312 -31.11 23.30 9.92
CA MET A 312 -30.71 24.66 10.30
C MET A 312 -29.43 24.69 11.15
N GLY A 313 -29.26 23.73 12.06
CA GLY A 313 -28.05 23.60 12.86
C GLY A 313 -26.81 23.33 12.00
N ASN A 314 -26.90 22.37 11.07
CA ASN A 314 -25.82 22.03 10.16
C ASN A 314 -25.53 23.18 9.16
N GLU A 315 -26.56 23.86 8.65
CA GLU A 315 -26.39 25.05 7.79
C GLU A 315 -25.65 26.17 8.53
N ARG A 316 -25.97 26.41 9.81
CA ARG A 316 -25.27 27.40 10.63
C ARG A 316 -23.79 27.05 10.84
N VAL A 317 -23.49 25.77 11.08
CA VAL A 317 -22.11 25.30 11.27
C VAL A 317 -21.32 25.44 9.97
N LEU A 318 -21.88 25.02 8.83
CA LEU A 318 -21.22 25.16 7.54
C LEU A 318 -20.98 26.62 7.17
N ARG A 319 -22.00 27.48 7.35
CA ARG A 319 -21.88 28.92 7.08
C ARG A 319 -20.70 29.54 7.81
N ALA A 320 -20.54 29.26 9.11
CA ALA A 320 -19.42 29.80 9.88
C ALA A 320 -18.07 29.39 9.29
N ARG A 321 -17.92 28.13 8.89
CA ARG A 321 -16.69 27.63 8.25
C ARG A 321 -16.42 28.24 6.88
N LEU A 322 -17.46 28.38 6.05
CA LEU A 322 -17.33 28.99 4.73
C LEU A 322 -17.08 30.50 4.82
N SER A 323 -17.56 31.18 5.86
CA SER A 323 -17.21 32.58 6.15
C SER A 323 -15.71 32.73 6.45
N ASP A 324 -15.12 31.85 7.26
CA ASP A 324 -13.68 31.85 7.52
C ASP A 324 -12.89 31.60 6.23
N ALA A 325 -13.28 30.59 5.45
CA ALA A 325 -12.65 30.29 4.16
C ALA A 325 -12.78 31.46 3.16
N MET A 326 -13.93 32.13 3.10
CA MET A 326 -14.13 33.31 2.25
C MET A 326 -13.18 34.44 2.65
N PHE A 327 -13.04 34.68 3.96
CA PHE A 327 -12.13 35.70 4.46
C PHE A 327 -10.68 35.40 4.06
N PHE A 328 -10.23 34.14 4.21
CA PHE A 328 -8.90 33.72 3.77
C PHE A 328 -8.71 33.93 2.27
N TRP A 329 -9.66 33.46 1.46
CA TRP A 329 -9.64 33.60 0.00
C TRP A 329 -9.51 35.06 -0.45
N GLN A 330 -10.33 35.96 0.11
CA GLN A 330 -10.29 37.38 -0.23
C GLN A 330 -8.97 38.05 0.18
N ASN A 331 -8.45 37.73 1.37
CA ASN A 331 -7.19 38.28 1.85
C ASN A 331 -5.99 37.76 1.03
N ASP A 332 -5.99 36.47 0.70
CA ASP A 332 -4.93 35.83 -0.07
C ASP A 332 -4.90 36.36 -1.52
N ILE A 333 -6.06 36.56 -2.18
CA ILE A 333 -6.13 37.22 -3.49
C ILE A 333 -5.54 38.63 -3.44
N LYS A 334 -5.90 39.41 -2.41
CA LYS A 334 -5.39 40.79 -2.25
C LYS A 334 -3.87 40.83 -2.06
N THR A 335 -3.32 39.81 -1.40
CA THR A 335 -1.88 39.72 -1.12
C THR A 335 -1.10 39.17 -2.32
N GLY A 336 -1.69 38.23 -3.06
CA GLY A 336 -1.07 37.50 -4.17
C GLY A 336 0.01 36.52 -3.70
N LEU A 337 0.58 35.77 -4.66
CA LEU A 337 1.71 34.88 -4.44
C LEU A 337 3.01 35.69 -4.32
N GLN A 338 3.79 35.48 -3.25
CA GLN A 338 4.97 36.28 -2.92
C GLN A 338 6.24 35.43 -2.82
N PRO A 339 6.96 35.18 -3.95
CA PRO A 339 8.15 34.31 -3.98
C PRO A 339 9.23 34.69 -2.97
N SER A 340 9.48 35.99 -2.78
CA SER A 340 10.50 36.47 -1.84
C SER A 340 10.24 36.07 -0.39
N LYS A 341 8.96 35.90 0.01
CA LYS A 341 8.60 35.52 1.38
C LYS A 341 8.81 34.04 1.69
N LEU A 342 9.17 33.21 0.70
CA LEU A 342 9.55 31.82 0.94
C LEU A 342 10.80 31.69 1.84
N SER A 343 11.58 32.76 2.01
CA SER A 343 12.66 32.84 3.00
C SER A 343 12.17 32.74 4.44
N ASN A 344 10.88 32.99 4.70
CA ASN A 344 10.31 32.95 6.04
C ASN A 344 9.84 31.54 6.44
N ILE A 345 9.77 30.60 5.49
CA ILE A 345 9.36 29.22 5.74
C ILE A 345 10.62 28.36 5.82
N MET A 346 10.90 27.81 7.00
CA MET A 346 11.95 26.82 7.19
C MET A 346 11.56 25.52 6.47
N TYR A 347 12.38 25.07 5.51
CA TYR A 347 12.20 23.76 4.89
C TYR A 347 12.78 22.67 5.79
N MET A 348 14.07 22.78 6.10
CA MET A 348 14.77 21.92 7.07
C MET A 348 16.00 22.65 7.59
N GLN A 349 16.32 22.47 8.86
CA GLN A 349 17.43 23.17 9.54
C GLN A 349 18.75 23.12 8.76
N GLU A 350 19.06 22.00 8.12
CA GLU A 350 20.31 21.79 7.37
C GLU A 350 20.22 22.11 5.87
N LEU A 351 19.02 22.36 5.35
CA LEU A 351 18.75 22.63 3.93
C LEU A 351 18.22 24.06 3.69
N GLY A 352 18.00 24.82 4.76
CA GLY A 352 17.56 26.20 4.74
C GLY A 352 16.05 26.36 4.59
N THR A 353 15.68 27.42 3.89
CA THR A 353 14.32 27.90 3.69
C THR A 353 13.66 27.27 2.46
N MET A 354 12.36 27.50 2.29
CA MET A 354 11.67 27.14 1.04
C MET A 354 12.21 27.92 -0.16
N LEU A 355 12.74 29.13 0.04
CA LEU A 355 13.42 29.88 -1.02
C LEU A 355 14.72 29.20 -1.46
N ASP A 356 15.50 28.67 -0.50
CA ASP A 356 16.72 27.90 -0.80
C ASP A 356 16.38 26.61 -1.57
N LYS A 357 15.27 25.97 -1.23
CA LYS A 357 14.72 24.82 -1.96
C LYS A 357 14.36 25.18 -3.41
N VAL A 358 13.60 26.25 -3.62
CA VAL A 358 13.25 26.73 -4.98
C VAL A 358 14.52 27.03 -5.80
N ALA A 359 15.54 27.65 -5.18
CA ALA A 359 16.79 27.93 -5.85
C ALA A 359 17.52 26.66 -6.35
N ARG A 360 17.48 25.57 -5.57
CA ARG A 360 18.03 24.27 -6.00
C ARG A 360 17.18 23.63 -7.09
N GLU A 361 15.85 23.63 -6.94
CA GLU A 361 14.92 23.10 -7.96
C GLU A 361 15.08 23.79 -9.32
N LYS A 362 15.35 25.10 -9.33
CA LYS A 362 15.66 25.85 -10.55
C LYS A 362 16.91 25.34 -11.26
N LYS A 363 17.97 25.02 -10.52
CA LYS A 363 19.20 24.43 -11.10
C LYS A 363 18.93 23.05 -11.71
N ILE A 364 18.08 22.25 -11.07
CA ILE A 364 17.63 20.96 -11.60
C ILE A 364 16.81 21.18 -12.89
N ALA A 365 15.87 22.13 -12.88
CA ALA A 365 15.06 22.44 -14.05
C ALA A 365 15.92 22.91 -15.24
N SER A 366 16.90 23.79 -15.01
CA SER A 366 17.84 24.22 -16.05
C SER A 366 18.62 23.05 -16.65
N PHE A 367 19.12 22.13 -15.81
CA PHE A 367 19.81 20.93 -16.28
C PHE A 367 18.89 20.05 -17.15
N LEU A 368 17.64 19.85 -16.72
CA LEU A 368 16.66 19.07 -17.46
C LEU A 368 16.26 19.75 -18.78
N CYS A 369 16.04 21.06 -18.76
CA CYS A 369 15.72 21.84 -19.96
C CYS A 369 16.85 21.76 -21.00
N GLN A 370 18.10 21.91 -20.56
CA GLN A 370 19.26 21.75 -21.44
C GLN A 370 19.36 20.32 -22.00
N SER A 371 19.10 19.30 -21.18
CA SER A 371 19.15 17.90 -21.60
C SER A 371 18.04 17.54 -22.61
N TYR A 372 16.93 18.27 -22.58
CA TYR A 372 15.74 18.00 -23.39
C TYR A 372 15.48 19.02 -24.50
N ASP A 373 16.39 19.98 -24.70
CA ASP A 373 16.29 21.09 -25.66
C ASP A 373 15.00 21.93 -25.47
N LEU A 374 14.72 22.31 -24.22
CA LEU A 374 13.53 23.10 -23.83
C LEU A 374 13.91 24.52 -23.41
N SER A 375 12.99 25.46 -23.63
CA SER A 375 13.09 26.82 -23.09
C SER A 375 12.84 26.82 -21.58
N GLU A 376 13.80 27.32 -20.81
CA GLU A 376 13.73 27.31 -19.34
C GLU A 376 12.96 28.49 -18.73
N GLN A 377 12.78 29.61 -19.46
CA GLN A 377 12.32 30.88 -18.87
C GLN A 377 10.99 30.78 -18.10
N GLU A 378 9.96 30.21 -18.73
CA GLU A 378 8.63 30.07 -18.10
C GLU A 378 8.62 28.96 -17.04
N ILE A 379 9.44 27.90 -17.19
CA ILE A 379 9.59 26.83 -16.18
C ILE A 379 10.20 27.37 -14.90
N LEU A 380 11.26 28.18 -15.02
CA LEU A 380 11.90 28.83 -13.87
C LEU A 380 10.93 29.78 -13.18
N LYS A 381 10.11 30.50 -13.94
CA LYS A 381 9.05 31.36 -13.41
C LYS A 381 7.95 30.54 -12.71
N ALA A 382 7.55 29.38 -13.23
CA ALA A 382 6.63 28.49 -12.54
C ALA A 382 7.20 28.06 -11.18
N LEU A 383 8.49 27.72 -11.12
CA LEU A 383 9.17 27.34 -9.87
C LEU A 383 9.22 28.45 -8.83
N ASP A 384 9.35 29.72 -9.25
CA ASP A 384 9.26 30.86 -8.31
C ASP A 384 7.93 30.89 -7.56
N TYR A 385 6.84 30.59 -8.26
CA TYR A 385 5.49 30.67 -7.70
C TYR A 385 5.00 29.35 -7.10
N ALA A 386 5.61 28.22 -7.48
CA ALA A 386 5.16 26.88 -7.13
C ALA A 386 4.86 26.70 -5.64
N LYS A 387 5.74 27.15 -4.74
CA LYS A 387 5.56 26.95 -3.29
C LYS A 387 4.93 28.14 -2.57
N CYS A 388 4.53 29.19 -3.30
CA CYS A 388 4.06 30.43 -2.70
C CYS A 388 2.74 30.30 -1.95
N ASP A 389 1.91 29.33 -2.31
CA ASP A 389 0.64 29.10 -1.63
C ASP A 389 0.81 28.60 -0.19
N LEU A 390 1.96 28.03 0.17
CA LEU A 390 2.31 27.71 1.57
C LEU A 390 2.30 28.92 2.51
N LEU A 391 2.38 30.15 1.97
CA LEU A 391 2.30 31.41 2.73
C LEU A 391 0.87 31.92 2.92
N THR A 392 -0.11 31.26 2.29
CA THR A 392 -1.50 31.73 2.24
C THR A 392 -2.28 31.23 3.45
N GLN A 393 -3.27 32.01 3.89
CA GLN A 393 -4.11 31.61 5.02
C GLN A 393 -4.92 30.37 4.66
N MET A 394 -5.35 30.25 3.40
CA MET A 394 -6.09 29.09 2.94
C MET A 394 -5.31 27.79 3.10
N VAL A 395 -4.02 27.74 2.68
CA VAL A 395 -3.21 26.52 2.81
C VAL A 395 -2.76 26.29 4.26
N TYR A 396 -2.65 27.34 5.07
CA TYR A 396 -2.43 27.18 6.50
C TYR A 396 -3.58 26.43 7.19
N GLU A 397 -4.84 26.75 6.82
CA GLU A 397 -6.03 26.06 7.35
C GLU A 397 -6.25 24.70 6.67
N PHE A 398 -6.05 24.61 5.34
CA PHE A 398 -6.31 23.43 4.51
C PHE A 398 -5.03 22.98 3.80
N GLY A 399 -4.11 22.36 4.55
CA GLY A 399 -2.80 21.95 4.04
C GLY A 399 -2.83 20.95 2.88
N GLU A 400 -3.92 20.18 2.76
CA GLU A 400 -4.21 19.27 1.65
C GLU A 400 -4.49 19.98 0.32
N LEU A 401 -4.79 21.29 0.33
CA LEU A 401 -5.06 22.08 -0.87
C LEU A 401 -3.83 22.82 -1.42
N GLN A 402 -2.64 22.52 -0.91
CA GLN A 402 -1.39 23.00 -1.50
C GLN A 402 -1.26 22.58 -2.98
N GLY A 403 -0.62 23.41 -3.80
CA GLY A 403 -0.61 23.32 -5.25
C GLY A 403 -1.94 23.79 -5.88
N VAL A 404 -3.07 23.25 -5.43
CA VAL A 404 -4.41 23.58 -5.95
C VAL A 404 -4.72 25.06 -5.71
N MET A 405 -4.52 25.55 -4.48
CA MET A 405 -4.69 26.97 -4.20
C MET A 405 -3.69 27.84 -4.95
N GLY A 406 -2.44 27.38 -5.08
CA GLY A 406 -1.43 28.02 -5.93
C GLY A 406 -1.91 28.25 -7.36
N TYR A 407 -2.59 27.28 -7.99
CA TYR A 407 -3.21 27.44 -9.30
C TYR A 407 -4.26 28.56 -9.32
N TYR A 408 -5.21 28.54 -8.38
CA TYR A 408 -6.26 29.55 -8.34
C TYR A 408 -5.72 30.96 -8.14
N TYR A 409 -4.70 31.12 -7.28
CA TYR A 409 -4.04 32.41 -7.08
C TYR A 409 -3.21 32.84 -8.30
N ALA A 410 -2.49 31.92 -8.94
CA ALA A 410 -1.78 32.18 -10.19
C ALA A 410 -2.73 32.67 -11.30
N LYS A 411 -3.91 32.07 -11.43
CA LYS A 411 -4.97 32.51 -12.35
C LYS A 411 -5.47 33.91 -12.01
N LYS A 412 -5.68 34.24 -10.73
CA LYS A 412 -6.09 35.59 -10.28
C LYS A 412 -5.00 36.65 -10.53
N MET A 413 -3.74 36.23 -10.58
CA MET A 413 -2.59 37.06 -10.95
C MET A 413 -2.36 37.16 -12.47
N ASN A 414 -3.23 36.56 -13.29
CA ASN A 414 -3.11 36.49 -14.75
C ASN A 414 -1.81 35.81 -15.24
N LEU A 415 -1.28 34.85 -14.48
CA LEU A 415 -0.22 33.98 -14.98
C LEU A 415 -0.77 33.05 -16.08
N SER A 416 0.12 32.57 -16.95
CA SER A 416 -0.22 31.67 -18.05
C SER A 416 -0.82 30.36 -17.52
N GLU A 417 -1.65 29.70 -18.34
CA GLU A 417 -2.25 28.42 -17.99
C GLU A 417 -1.19 27.35 -17.68
N GLU A 418 -0.11 27.31 -18.47
CA GLU A 418 1.01 26.38 -18.27
C GLU A 418 1.68 26.56 -16.90
N ILE A 419 1.91 27.82 -16.47
CA ILE A 419 2.46 28.11 -15.15
C ILE A 419 1.48 27.67 -14.06
N ALA A 420 0.20 28.06 -14.18
CA ALA A 420 -0.79 27.75 -13.16
C ALA A 420 -0.94 26.23 -12.99
N GLU A 421 -1.05 25.47 -14.08
CA GLU A 421 -1.19 24.02 -14.03
C GLU A 421 0.09 23.36 -13.47
N ALA A 422 1.28 23.86 -13.80
CA ALA A 422 2.52 23.34 -13.23
C ALA A 422 2.62 23.56 -11.71
N ILE A 423 2.10 24.68 -11.19
CA ILE A 423 2.00 24.93 -9.75
C ILE A 423 1.08 23.90 -9.09
N LYS A 424 -0.07 23.59 -9.72
CA LYS A 424 -1.00 22.55 -9.25
C LYS A 424 -0.37 21.17 -9.23
N GLU A 425 0.33 20.83 -10.31
CA GLU A 425 0.82 19.47 -10.57
C GLU A 425 2.23 19.20 -10.01
N GLN A 426 2.91 20.18 -9.42
CA GLN A 426 4.31 20.06 -8.96
C GLN A 426 4.57 18.87 -8.01
N TYR A 427 3.55 18.42 -7.29
CA TYR A 427 3.67 17.32 -6.34
C TYR A 427 3.38 15.96 -7.01
N LEU A 428 2.78 15.93 -8.20
CA LEU A 428 2.35 14.69 -8.84
C LEU A 428 3.52 13.83 -9.33
N PRO A 429 3.41 12.48 -9.27
CA PRO A 429 2.42 11.73 -8.49
C PRO A 429 2.85 11.66 -7.00
N ASN A 430 1.90 11.73 -6.06
CA ASN A 430 2.16 11.57 -4.61
C ASN A 430 1.93 10.13 -4.13
N ALA A 431 1.02 9.41 -4.78
CA ALA A 431 0.69 8.02 -4.56
C ALA A 431 0.81 7.17 -5.84
N GLU A 432 0.68 5.85 -5.68
CA GLU A 432 0.88 4.91 -6.78
C GLU A 432 -0.15 5.06 -7.91
N LYS A 433 -1.40 5.40 -7.55
CA LYS A 433 -2.54 5.56 -8.46
C LYS A 433 -2.80 7.00 -8.88
N ASP A 434 -2.00 7.95 -8.41
CA ASP A 434 -2.18 9.36 -8.75
C ASP A 434 -1.90 9.59 -10.24
N PRO A 435 -2.57 10.60 -10.84
CA PRO A 435 -2.23 11.03 -12.18
C PRO A 435 -0.77 11.51 -12.24
N LEU A 436 -0.16 11.35 -13.42
CA LEU A 436 1.11 11.95 -13.75
C LEU A 436 0.89 13.38 -14.27
N PRO A 437 1.86 14.31 -14.10
CA PRO A 437 1.75 15.66 -14.64
C PRO A 437 1.28 15.68 -16.09
N SER A 438 0.33 16.53 -16.43
CA SER A 438 -0.40 16.49 -17.71
C SER A 438 0.45 16.91 -18.91
N SER A 439 1.45 17.76 -18.69
CA SER A 439 2.32 18.31 -19.73
C SER A 439 3.81 18.03 -19.48
N GLU A 440 4.63 18.20 -20.52
CA GLU A 440 6.08 18.21 -20.39
C GLU A 440 6.56 19.31 -19.45
N PHE A 441 5.98 20.51 -19.58
CA PHE A 441 6.26 21.65 -18.72
C PHE A 441 6.05 21.33 -17.23
N SER A 442 4.87 20.80 -16.88
CA SER A 442 4.56 20.36 -15.50
C SER A 442 5.46 19.22 -15.03
N SER A 443 5.84 18.32 -15.95
CA SER A 443 6.73 17.21 -15.64
C SER A 443 8.12 17.69 -15.21
N ILE A 444 8.68 18.73 -15.84
CA ILE A 444 9.96 19.30 -15.42
C ILE A 444 9.85 19.91 -14.01
N VAL A 445 8.78 20.66 -13.72
CA VAL A 445 8.55 21.24 -12.39
C VAL A 445 8.43 20.16 -11.32
N ALA A 446 7.68 19.09 -11.59
CA ALA A 446 7.50 17.97 -10.66
C ALA A 446 8.79 17.14 -10.48
N LEU A 447 9.55 16.90 -11.55
CA LEU A 447 10.86 16.25 -11.47
C LEU A 447 11.83 17.05 -10.61
N SER A 448 11.91 18.37 -10.82
CA SER A 448 12.77 19.25 -10.02
C SER A 448 12.44 19.19 -8.53
N TYR A 449 11.15 19.22 -8.17
CA TYR A 449 10.73 19.06 -6.78
C TYR A 449 11.15 17.72 -6.16
N LYS A 450 10.93 16.61 -6.87
CA LYS A 450 11.22 15.26 -6.36
C LYS A 450 12.72 14.98 -6.29
N LEU A 451 13.48 15.41 -7.29
CA LEU A 451 14.93 15.30 -7.33
C LEU A 451 15.58 16.13 -6.22
N ASP A 452 15.15 17.38 -5.99
CA ASP A 452 15.66 18.18 -4.87
C ASP A 452 15.35 17.53 -3.52
N THR A 453 14.15 16.97 -3.38
CA THR A 453 13.75 16.31 -2.13
C THR A 453 14.64 15.09 -1.84
N LEU A 454 14.93 14.27 -2.85
CA LEU A 454 15.84 13.13 -2.72
C LEU A 454 17.28 13.57 -2.43
N MET A 455 17.85 14.43 -3.27
CA MET A 455 19.24 14.88 -3.13
C MET A 455 19.44 15.64 -1.80
N GLY A 456 18.51 16.52 -1.45
CA GLY A 456 18.51 17.25 -0.19
C GLY A 456 18.49 16.34 1.02
N LEU A 457 17.54 15.41 1.10
CA LEU A 457 17.41 14.54 2.27
C LEU A 457 18.54 13.50 2.38
N PHE A 458 19.06 12.99 1.27
CA PHE A 458 20.26 12.16 1.27
C PHE A 458 21.49 12.95 1.75
N SER A 459 21.64 14.21 1.34
CA SER A 459 22.76 15.07 1.74
C SER A 459 22.87 15.35 3.24
N ILE A 460 21.76 15.18 3.98
CA ILE A 460 21.69 15.36 5.44
C ILE A 460 21.44 14.04 6.19
N GLY A 461 21.67 12.90 5.52
CA GLY A 461 21.60 11.57 6.13
C GLY A 461 20.20 11.08 6.49
N LYS A 462 19.12 11.65 5.94
CA LYS A 462 17.73 11.23 6.18
C LYS A 462 17.31 10.10 5.24
N ILE A 463 18.11 9.04 5.20
CA ILE A 463 17.91 7.89 4.32
C ILE A 463 16.90 6.90 4.97
N PRO A 464 15.89 6.38 4.24
CA PRO A 464 14.92 5.45 4.81
C PRO A 464 15.57 4.13 5.24
N SER A 465 15.17 3.57 6.38
CA SER A 465 15.65 2.28 6.89
C SER A 465 14.49 1.30 7.15
N GLY A 466 14.68 0.04 6.74
CA GLY A 466 13.65 -1.00 6.85
C GLY A 466 12.32 -0.59 6.19
N THR A 467 11.20 -0.82 6.86
CA THR A 467 9.86 -0.48 6.36
C THR A 467 9.47 0.99 6.56
N LYS A 468 10.24 1.76 7.35
CA LYS A 468 9.92 3.17 7.64
C LYS A 468 10.39 4.07 6.50
N ASP A 469 9.52 4.97 6.06
CA ASP A 469 9.82 6.03 5.10
C ASP A 469 9.10 7.33 5.52
N PRO A 470 9.60 8.02 6.55
CA PRO A 470 8.91 9.16 7.15
C PRO A 470 8.79 10.35 6.19
N TYR A 471 9.68 10.45 5.19
CA TYR A 471 9.72 11.54 4.21
C TYR A 471 9.24 11.12 2.81
N ALA A 472 8.65 9.92 2.68
CA ALA A 472 8.12 9.39 1.43
C ALA A 472 9.13 9.35 0.27
N LEU A 473 10.41 9.13 0.55
CA LEU A 473 11.49 9.13 -0.45
C LEU A 473 11.34 8.00 -1.47
N ARG A 474 10.81 6.83 -1.07
CA ARG A 474 10.51 5.75 -2.01
C ARG A 474 9.41 6.14 -2.98
N ARG A 475 8.39 6.87 -2.50
CA ARG A 475 7.32 7.39 -3.36
C ARG A 475 7.85 8.46 -4.31
N ALA A 476 8.74 9.34 -3.84
CA ALA A 476 9.39 10.33 -4.71
C ALA A 476 10.22 9.68 -5.82
N ALA A 477 11.05 8.67 -5.49
CA ALA A 477 11.83 7.92 -6.48
C ALA A 477 10.94 7.21 -7.51
N ASN A 478 9.88 6.52 -7.05
CA ASN A 478 8.88 5.91 -7.94
C ASN A 478 8.23 6.95 -8.86
N GLY A 479 7.90 8.13 -8.32
CA GLY A 479 7.31 9.21 -9.09
C GLY A 479 8.23 9.72 -10.20
N ILE A 480 9.53 9.88 -9.92
CA ILE A 480 10.52 10.27 -10.94
C ILE A 480 10.58 9.25 -12.08
N LEU A 481 10.70 7.96 -11.75
CA LEU A 481 10.76 6.90 -12.77
C LEU A 481 9.50 6.92 -13.66
N LYS A 482 8.31 7.01 -13.05
CA LYS A 482 7.05 7.08 -13.81
C LYS A 482 6.98 8.31 -14.71
N ILE A 483 7.42 9.48 -14.24
CA ILE A 483 7.42 10.71 -15.05
C ILE A 483 8.39 10.57 -16.23
N VAL A 484 9.62 10.10 -15.99
CA VAL A 484 10.63 9.91 -17.05
C VAL A 484 10.13 8.92 -18.10
N PHE A 485 9.54 7.80 -17.67
CA PHE A 485 8.96 6.81 -18.59
C PHE A 485 7.75 7.34 -19.35
N LYS A 486 6.95 8.25 -18.77
CA LYS A 486 5.86 8.92 -19.50
C LYS A 486 6.41 9.90 -20.54
N LEU A 487 7.44 10.67 -20.20
CA LEU A 487 8.06 11.65 -21.10
C LEU A 487 8.75 11.01 -22.30
N GLN A 488 9.22 9.76 -22.17
CA GLN A 488 9.98 9.06 -23.21
C GLN A 488 11.22 9.86 -23.66
N LYS A 489 11.88 10.55 -22.71
CA LYS A 489 13.13 11.29 -22.93
C LYS A 489 14.29 10.66 -22.16
N SER A 490 15.48 10.69 -22.77
CA SER A 490 16.72 10.12 -22.25
C SER A 490 17.14 10.84 -20.97
N LEU A 491 17.38 10.10 -19.87
CA LEU A 491 17.85 10.68 -18.62
C LEU A 491 19.00 9.86 -18.03
N LYS A 492 20.21 10.36 -18.26
CA LYS A 492 21.45 9.80 -17.69
C LYS A 492 21.56 10.12 -16.20
N LEU A 493 21.08 9.20 -15.36
CA LEU A 493 20.85 9.49 -13.94
C LEU A 493 22.15 9.80 -13.18
N LYS A 494 23.25 9.08 -13.47
CA LYS A 494 24.54 9.35 -12.83
C LYS A 494 25.03 10.76 -13.12
N ASN A 495 25.05 11.14 -14.40
CA ASN A 495 25.47 12.48 -14.83
C ASN A 495 24.63 13.58 -14.17
N LEU A 496 23.31 13.39 -14.08
CA LEU A 496 22.41 14.32 -13.40
C LEU A 496 22.77 14.47 -11.92
N LEU A 497 22.86 13.35 -11.20
CA LEU A 497 23.13 13.35 -9.75
C LEU A 497 24.50 13.96 -9.45
N ASP A 498 25.53 13.58 -10.19
CA ASP A 498 26.89 14.06 -9.99
C ASP A 498 27.00 15.56 -10.28
N SER A 499 26.43 16.02 -11.40
CA SER A 499 26.45 17.45 -11.79
C SER A 499 25.73 18.34 -10.77
N LEU A 500 24.64 17.86 -10.17
CA LEU A 500 23.82 18.65 -9.25
C LEU A 500 24.25 18.50 -7.78
N SER A 501 25.05 17.49 -7.44
CA SER A 501 25.49 17.18 -6.06
C SER A 501 26.19 18.35 -5.37
N LEU A 502 26.91 19.19 -6.13
CA LEU A 502 27.61 20.38 -5.65
C LEU A 502 26.69 21.45 -5.03
N ASN A 503 25.38 21.35 -5.24
CA ASN A 503 24.37 22.25 -4.68
C ASN A 503 23.88 21.82 -3.29
N TYR A 504 24.41 20.72 -2.76
CA TYR A 504 24.01 20.10 -1.50
C TYR A 504 25.21 19.88 -0.57
N LYS A 505 24.96 19.45 0.66
CA LYS A 505 26.04 18.94 1.52
C LYS A 505 26.65 17.69 0.90
N SER A 506 27.93 17.40 1.17
CA SER A 506 28.61 16.24 0.59
C SER A 506 27.93 14.92 0.98
N PHE A 507 27.64 14.07 -0.02
CA PHE A 507 27.07 12.73 0.15
C PHE A 507 27.49 11.83 -1.01
N ASP A 508 27.33 10.52 -0.82
CA ASP A 508 27.61 9.54 -1.88
C ASP A 508 26.43 9.42 -2.84
N THR A 509 26.56 9.99 -4.04
CA THR A 509 25.54 9.94 -5.10
C THR A 509 25.20 8.52 -5.53
N ARG A 510 26.12 7.55 -5.34
CA ARG A 510 25.89 6.14 -5.67
C ARG A 510 24.81 5.51 -4.80
N ILE A 511 24.75 5.87 -3.52
CA ILE A 511 23.72 5.37 -2.61
C ILE A 511 22.33 5.83 -3.07
N LEU A 512 22.21 7.09 -3.52
CA LEU A 512 20.96 7.61 -4.07
C LEU A 512 20.61 6.97 -5.41
N TYR A 513 21.60 6.80 -6.29
CA TYR A 513 21.43 6.12 -7.57
C TYR A 513 20.88 4.70 -7.38
N ASP A 514 21.52 3.90 -6.51
CA ASP A 514 21.08 2.54 -6.21
C ASP A 514 19.68 2.53 -5.59
N PHE A 515 19.41 3.43 -4.64
CA PHE A 515 18.08 3.59 -4.03
C PHE A 515 16.97 3.85 -5.05
N MET A 516 17.24 4.68 -6.06
CA MET A 516 16.30 4.95 -7.14
C MET A 516 16.10 3.73 -8.05
N LEU A 517 17.19 3.05 -8.44
CA LEU A 517 17.12 1.89 -9.33
C LEU A 517 16.49 0.66 -8.69
N GLU A 518 16.66 0.45 -7.39
CA GLU A 518 16.00 -0.62 -6.64
C GLU A 518 14.48 -0.59 -6.79
N ARG A 519 13.88 0.56 -7.11
CA ARG A 519 12.44 0.67 -7.32
C ARG A 519 11.97 -0.15 -8.52
N LEU A 520 12.81 -0.32 -9.54
CA LEU A 520 12.47 -1.07 -10.76
C LEU A 520 12.09 -2.52 -10.48
N TYR A 521 12.58 -3.14 -9.40
CA TYR A 521 12.18 -4.48 -8.97
C TYR A 521 10.68 -4.61 -8.66
N THR A 522 10.00 -3.50 -8.37
CA THR A 522 8.55 -3.45 -8.11
C THR A 522 7.73 -2.97 -9.30
N PHE A 523 8.36 -2.53 -10.39
CA PHE A 523 7.68 -1.96 -11.56
C PHE A 523 7.22 -3.02 -12.55
N TYR A 524 7.90 -4.17 -12.58
CA TYR A 524 7.65 -5.22 -13.56
C TYR A 524 7.35 -6.54 -12.84
N PRO A 525 6.33 -7.31 -13.29
CA PRO A 525 5.93 -8.56 -12.65
C PRO A 525 6.84 -9.73 -13.08
N VAL A 526 8.16 -9.60 -12.91
CA VAL A 526 9.15 -10.59 -13.36
C VAL A 526 10.15 -10.96 -12.26
N ASN A 527 10.90 -12.04 -12.47
CA ASN A 527 11.96 -12.44 -11.56
C ASN A 527 13.00 -11.32 -11.43
N ALA A 528 13.49 -11.11 -10.21
CA ALA A 528 14.53 -10.14 -9.88
C ALA A 528 15.78 -10.25 -10.77
N SER A 529 16.12 -11.44 -11.28
CA SER A 529 17.25 -11.66 -12.20
C SER A 529 17.19 -10.81 -13.47
N PHE A 530 15.99 -10.55 -14.00
CA PHE A 530 15.80 -9.74 -15.21
C PHE A 530 16.19 -8.30 -14.97
N ILE A 531 15.73 -7.76 -13.85
CA ILE A 531 16.04 -6.39 -13.45
C ILE A 531 17.53 -6.30 -13.13
N LYS A 532 18.07 -7.24 -12.33
CA LYS A 532 19.49 -7.28 -11.99
C LYS A 532 20.38 -7.32 -13.23
N ALA A 533 20.05 -8.15 -14.22
CA ALA A 533 20.80 -8.23 -15.47
C ALA A 533 20.88 -6.89 -16.19
N VAL A 534 19.77 -6.16 -16.31
CA VAL A 534 19.77 -4.83 -16.95
C VAL A 534 20.50 -3.80 -16.10
N LEU A 535 20.35 -3.80 -14.78
CA LEU A 535 21.04 -2.83 -13.91
C LEU A 535 22.55 -3.08 -13.83
N SER A 536 23.00 -4.30 -14.10
CA SER A 536 24.43 -4.66 -14.26
C SER A 536 24.99 -4.32 -15.65
N SER A 537 24.18 -3.76 -16.56
CA SER A 537 24.64 -3.25 -17.85
C SER A 537 25.50 -1.98 -17.71
N GLN A 538 26.14 -1.56 -18.81
CA GLN A 538 26.96 -0.35 -18.86
C GLN A 538 26.15 0.93 -19.12
N ASN A 539 24.82 0.86 -19.14
CA ASN A 539 23.96 2.00 -19.50
C ASN A 539 23.35 2.65 -18.24
N ASP A 540 23.41 3.99 -18.16
CA ASP A 540 22.87 4.78 -17.04
C ASP A 540 21.59 5.58 -17.39
N ASP A 541 21.12 5.44 -18.63
CA ASP A 541 19.93 6.11 -19.13
C ASP A 541 18.68 5.34 -18.70
N LEU A 542 17.84 5.97 -17.88
CA LEU A 542 16.61 5.37 -17.39
C LEU A 542 15.68 4.91 -18.51
N LEU A 543 15.61 5.62 -19.64
CA LEU A 543 14.77 5.23 -20.77
C LEU A 543 15.31 3.97 -21.45
N HIS A 544 16.63 3.89 -21.60
CA HIS A 544 17.28 2.70 -22.16
C HIS A 544 17.14 1.49 -21.23
N ILE A 545 17.25 1.70 -19.92
CA ILE A 545 17.01 0.67 -18.89
C ILE A 545 15.57 0.14 -18.99
N ASP A 546 14.56 1.01 -19.04
CA ASP A 546 13.15 0.60 -19.19
C ASP A 546 12.93 -0.20 -20.48
N ALA A 547 13.46 0.30 -21.60
CA ALA A 547 13.36 -0.39 -22.89
C ALA A 547 14.09 -1.73 -22.89
N SER A 548 15.23 -1.85 -22.20
CA SER A 548 16.00 -3.08 -22.08
C SER A 548 15.28 -4.12 -21.23
N ILE A 549 14.68 -3.71 -20.10
CA ILE A 549 13.85 -4.60 -19.27
C ILE A 549 12.67 -5.13 -20.09
N LYS A 550 11.90 -4.25 -20.72
CA LYS A 550 10.74 -4.65 -21.54
C LYS A 550 11.13 -5.60 -22.67
N ALA A 551 12.22 -5.30 -23.38
CA ALA A 551 12.73 -6.15 -24.45
C ALA A 551 13.11 -7.55 -23.94
N LEU A 552 13.79 -7.64 -22.79
CA LEU A 552 14.18 -8.92 -22.19
C LEU A 552 12.97 -9.74 -21.73
N ILE A 553 11.95 -9.07 -21.16
CA ILE A 553 10.68 -9.71 -20.77
C ILE A 553 9.96 -10.28 -22.00
N GLU A 554 9.84 -9.49 -23.07
CA GLU A 554 9.19 -9.94 -24.31
C GLU A 554 9.90 -11.17 -24.90
N LEU A 555 11.23 -11.13 -25.00
CA LEU A 555 12.03 -12.24 -25.50
C LEU A 555 11.93 -13.50 -24.64
N SER A 556 11.76 -13.36 -23.32
CA SER A 556 11.61 -14.52 -22.44
C SER A 556 10.34 -15.33 -22.65
N ASN A 557 9.35 -14.76 -23.36
CA ASN A 557 8.11 -15.44 -23.70
C ASN A 557 8.19 -16.23 -25.02
N GLU A 558 9.33 -16.19 -25.73
CA GLU A 558 9.53 -16.96 -26.96
C GLU A 558 9.85 -18.44 -26.68
N GLU A 559 9.34 -19.35 -27.51
CA GLU A 559 9.45 -20.81 -27.32
C GLU A 559 10.91 -21.30 -27.18
N ASN A 560 11.85 -20.66 -27.89
CA ASN A 560 13.25 -21.06 -27.94
C ASN A 560 14.16 -20.30 -26.96
N PHE A 561 13.59 -19.47 -26.07
CA PHE A 561 14.38 -18.61 -25.19
C PHE A 561 15.37 -19.38 -24.32
N ASN A 562 14.96 -20.51 -23.73
CA ASN A 562 15.82 -21.31 -22.87
C ASN A 562 17.04 -21.88 -23.60
N GLU A 563 16.84 -22.45 -24.79
CA GLU A 563 17.93 -23.00 -25.60
C GLU A 563 18.88 -21.90 -26.06
N ASN A 564 18.33 -20.78 -26.52
CA ASN A 564 19.11 -19.61 -26.90
C ASN A 564 19.95 -19.11 -25.70
N PHE A 565 19.33 -18.97 -24.54
CA PHE A 565 19.95 -18.46 -23.33
C PHE A 565 21.16 -19.29 -22.88
N THR A 566 21.11 -20.62 -22.95
CA THR A 566 22.25 -21.47 -22.56
C THR A 566 23.52 -21.19 -23.38
N THR A 567 23.36 -20.95 -24.69
CA THR A 567 24.46 -20.66 -25.61
C THR A 567 25.13 -19.33 -25.25
N PHE A 568 24.33 -18.29 -25.01
CA PHE A 568 24.85 -16.97 -24.64
C PHE A 568 25.41 -16.93 -23.22
N LYS A 569 24.87 -17.71 -22.28
CA LYS A 569 25.44 -17.85 -20.93
C LYS A 569 26.82 -18.52 -20.98
N ARG A 570 26.99 -19.53 -21.84
CA ARG A 570 28.31 -20.13 -22.12
C ARG A 570 29.26 -19.09 -22.72
N LEU A 571 28.81 -18.31 -23.69
CA LEU A 571 29.59 -17.21 -24.29
C LEU A 571 30.05 -16.19 -23.24
N ALA A 572 29.14 -15.73 -22.38
CA ALA A 572 29.44 -14.77 -21.32
C ALA A 572 30.46 -15.32 -20.30
N ASN A 573 30.36 -16.60 -19.94
CA ASN A 573 31.29 -17.25 -19.01
C ASN A 573 32.70 -17.43 -19.58
N ILE A 574 32.80 -17.66 -20.89
CA ILE A 574 34.09 -17.80 -21.58
C ILE A 574 34.72 -16.42 -21.87
N ALA A 575 33.90 -15.39 -22.08
CA ALA A 575 34.35 -14.03 -22.37
C ALA A 575 35.20 -13.47 -21.22
N SER A 576 36.42 -13.02 -21.56
CA SER A 576 37.33 -12.30 -20.69
C SER A 576 37.60 -10.94 -21.29
N ALA A 577 37.72 -9.92 -20.45
CA ALA A 577 37.97 -8.55 -20.89
C ALA A 577 39.19 -8.49 -21.82
N ASN A 578 38.94 -8.11 -23.07
CA ASN A 578 39.96 -8.02 -24.11
C ASN A 578 39.62 -6.87 -25.05
N SER A 579 40.49 -5.86 -25.10
CA SER A 579 40.32 -4.66 -25.92
C SER A 579 41.07 -4.72 -27.25
N ALA A 580 41.68 -5.86 -27.59
CA ALA A 580 42.35 -6.04 -28.87
C ALA A 580 41.35 -5.91 -30.02
N LYS A 581 41.79 -5.29 -31.12
CA LYS A 581 41.02 -5.23 -32.36
C LYS A 581 41.09 -6.60 -33.04
N ILE A 582 39.94 -7.10 -33.50
CA ILE A 582 39.86 -8.37 -34.23
C ILE A 582 40.60 -8.19 -35.57
N ASP A 583 41.56 -9.08 -35.85
CA ASP A 583 42.30 -9.15 -37.11
C ASP A 583 41.85 -10.38 -37.90
N GLU A 584 41.21 -10.14 -39.04
CA GLU A 584 40.68 -11.19 -39.92
C GLU A 584 41.79 -12.06 -40.52
N LYS A 585 43.04 -11.57 -40.59
CA LYS A 585 44.19 -12.33 -41.10
C LYS A 585 44.61 -13.47 -40.17
N LEU A 586 44.19 -13.42 -38.91
CA LEU A 586 44.51 -14.42 -37.88
C LEU A 586 43.42 -15.50 -37.76
N PHE A 587 42.41 -15.51 -38.62
CA PHE A 587 41.40 -16.57 -38.64
C PHE A 587 41.94 -17.85 -39.30
N GLU A 588 41.84 -18.98 -38.59
CA GLU A 588 42.26 -20.28 -39.10
C GLU A 588 41.06 -21.13 -39.54
N HIS A 589 39.90 -20.93 -38.92
CA HIS A 589 38.67 -21.66 -39.23
C HIS A 589 37.61 -20.77 -39.88
N LYS A 590 36.86 -21.32 -40.84
CA LYS A 590 35.72 -20.65 -41.48
C LYS A 590 34.64 -20.20 -40.49
N ALA A 591 34.49 -20.91 -39.37
CA ALA A 591 33.55 -20.54 -38.32
C ALA A 591 33.89 -19.17 -37.69
N GLU A 592 35.17 -18.80 -37.58
CA GLU A 592 35.61 -17.50 -37.03
C GLU A 592 35.16 -16.34 -37.92
N SER A 593 35.44 -16.43 -39.23
CA SER A 593 35.05 -15.41 -40.21
C SER A 593 33.54 -15.33 -40.37
N THR A 594 32.83 -16.46 -40.37
CA THR A 594 31.37 -16.48 -40.52
C THR A 594 30.67 -15.83 -39.31
N LEU A 595 31.11 -16.13 -38.08
CA LEU A 595 30.60 -15.50 -36.87
C LEU A 595 30.89 -13.99 -36.86
N PHE A 596 32.09 -13.58 -37.24
CA PHE A 596 32.46 -12.17 -37.29
C PHE A 596 31.63 -11.37 -38.31
N GLU A 597 31.42 -11.93 -39.51
CA GLU A 597 30.57 -11.32 -40.54
C GLU A 597 29.09 -11.25 -40.14
N ALA A 598 28.58 -12.26 -39.42
CA ALA A 598 27.24 -12.21 -38.86
C ALA A 598 27.13 -11.12 -37.78
N PHE A 599 28.12 -11.01 -36.88
CA PHE A 599 28.14 -10.00 -35.83
C PHE A 599 28.24 -8.57 -36.39
N LYS A 600 29.03 -8.33 -37.44
CA LYS A 600 29.11 -7.01 -38.11
C LYS A 600 27.76 -6.54 -38.66
N LYS A 601 26.84 -7.44 -38.97
CA LYS A 601 25.50 -7.11 -39.50
C LYS A 601 24.50 -6.74 -38.41
N CYS A 602 24.82 -6.96 -37.13
CA CYS A 602 23.98 -6.52 -36.02
C CYS A 602 24.00 -4.99 -35.92
N ASP A 603 22.82 -4.36 -35.99
CA ASP A 603 22.70 -2.93 -35.72
C ASP A 603 22.70 -2.68 -34.21
N LEU A 604 23.89 -2.47 -33.65
CA LEU A 604 24.07 -2.23 -32.21
C LEU A 604 23.59 -0.84 -31.75
N ASN A 605 23.19 0.03 -32.67
CA ASN A 605 22.63 1.35 -32.37
C ASN A 605 21.09 1.37 -32.41
N ALA A 606 20.47 0.24 -32.76
CA ALA A 606 19.02 0.10 -32.78
C ALA A 606 18.42 0.13 -31.36
N LYS A 607 17.08 0.09 -31.28
CA LYS A 607 16.38 -0.05 -29.99
C LYS A 607 16.75 -1.38 -29.31
N PRO A 608 16.77 -1.45 -27.96
CA PRO A 608 17.22 -2.64 -27.22
C PRO A 608 16.62 -3.96 -27.70
N LYS A 609 15.32 -3.99 -28.05
CA LYS A 609 14.67 -5.16 -28.61
C LYS A 609 15.33 -5.67 -29.90
N VAL A 610 15.51 -4.79 -30.88
CA VAL A 610 16.13 -5.13 -32.18
C VAL A 610 17.57 -5.60 -31.99
N VAL A 611 18.31 -4.94 -31.10
CA VAL A 611 19.67 -5.36 -30.77
C VAL A 611 19.66 -6.76 -30.17
N LEU A 612 18.83 -7.04 -29.16
CA LEU A 612 18.74 -8.36 -28.55
C LEU A 612 18.33 -9.42 -29.57
N GLU A 613 17.29 -9.19 -30.38
CA GLU A 613 16.87 -10.11 -31.45
C GLU A 613 18.02 -10.43 -32.42
N SER A 614 18.76 -9.40 -32.85
CA SER A 614 19.90 -9.57 -33.75
C SER A 614 21.06 -10.34 -33.11
N LEU A 615 21.29 -10.15 -31.80
CA LEU A 615 22.32 -10.87 -31.07
C LEU A 615 21.90 -12.32 -30.80
N PHE A 616 20.63 -12.57 -30.46
CA PHE A 616 20.09 -13.92 -30.30
C PHE A 616 20.13 -14.72 -31.61
N ALA A 617 19.95 -14.06 -32.75
CA ALA A 617 20.12 -14.65 -34.07
C ALA A 617 21.56 -15.12 -34.38
N LEU A 618 22.54 -14.75 -33.56
CA LEU A 618 23.92 -15.25 -33.68
C LEU A 618 24.10 -16.68 -33.18
N LYS A 619 23.11 -17.26 -32.48
CA LYS A 619 23.19 -18.60 -31.89
C LYS A 619 23.80 -19.66 -32.83
N PRO A 620 23.28 -19.92 -34.05
CA PRO A 620 23.82 -20.99 -34.90
C PRO A 620 25.29 -20.78 -35.28
N TYR A 621 25.75 -19.53 -35.37
CA TYR A 621 27.14 -19.20 -35.66
C TYR A 621 28.04 -19.36 -34.43
N ILE A 622 27.51 -19.08 -33.24
CA ILE A 622 28.20 -19.26 -31.97
C ILE A 622 28.35 -20.76 -31.65
N ASP A 623 27.31 -21.55 -31.89
CA ASP A 623 27.37 -23.01 -31.74
C ASP A 623 28.43 -23.60 -32.68
N ASP A 624 28.40 -23.25 -33.97
CA ASP A 624 29.40 -23.72 -34.94
C ASP A 624 30.83 -23.30 -34.57
N PHE A 625 31.00 -22.09 -34.03
CA PHE A 625 32.27 -21.60 -33.53
C PHE A 625 32.75 -22.41 -32.33
N PHE A 626 31.90 -22.66 -31.32
CA PHE A 626 32.31 -23.44 -30.14
C PHE A 626 32.55 -24.92 -30.43
N ASP A 627 31.90 -25.48 -31.45
CA ASP A 627 32.09 -26.87 -31.85
C ASP A 627 33.40 -27.07 -32.62
N LYS A 628 33.81 -26.08 -33.44
CA LYS A 628 34.97 -26.20 -34.35
C LYS A 628 36.23 -25.48 -33.89
N VAL A 629 36.11 -24.48 -33.00
CA VAL A 629 37.19 -23.56 -32.68
C VAL A 629 37.55 -23.66 -31.19
N MET A 630 38.78 -24.09 -30.93
CA MET A 630 39.35 -24.05 -29.58
C MET A 630 39.88 -22.65 -29.27
N ILE A 631 39.31 -21.98 -28.28
CA ILE A 631 39.71 -20.61 -27.91
C ILE A 631 41.08 -20.56 -27.23
N ASN A 632 41.36 -21.52 -26.35
CA ASN A 632 42.64 -21.61 -25.65
C ASN A 632 43.68 -22.35 -26.50
N THR A 633 44.29 -21.64 -27.44
CA THR A 633 45.41 -22.15 -28.26
C THR A 633 46.78 -21.84 -27.66
N GLN A 634 47.81 -22.52 -28.16
CA GLN A 634 49.20 -22.22 -27.80
C GLN A 634 49.69 -20.89 -28.39
N ASP A 635 49.23 -20.53 -29.59
CA ASP A 635 49.53 -19.24 -30.19
C ASP A 635 48.76 -18.13 -29.47
N SER A 636 49.51 -17.24 -28.82
CA SER A 636 48.97 -16.11 -28.07
C SER A 636 48.22 -15.07 -28.93
N GLN A 637 48.62 -14.88 -30.19
CA GLN A 637 47.97 -13.91 -31.08
C GLN A 637 46.60 -14.43 -31.51
N ILE A 638 46.51 -15.70 -31.91
CA ILE A 638 45.24 -16.34 -32.31
C ILE A 638 44.29 -16.43 -31.11
N LYS A 639 44.80 -16.84 -29.94
CA LYS A 639 44.03 -16.87 -28.69
C LYS A 639 43.42 -15.50 -28.37
N ASN A 640 44.24 -14.44 -28.44
CA ASN A 640 43.77 -13.08 -28.16
C ASN A 640 42.75 -12.60 -29.19
N ASN A 641 42.89 -12.96 -30.47
CA ASN A 641 41.94 -12.62 -31.52
C ASN A 641 40.57 -13.29 -31.32
N ARG A 642 40.58 -14.60 -31.03
CA ARG A 642 39.37 -15.37 -30.70
C ARG A 642 38.67 -14.81 -29.47
N GLN A 643 39.43 -14.45 -28.44
CA GLN A 643 38.88 -13.87 -27.22
C GLN A 643 38.32 -12.46 -27.46
N ALA A 644 38.94 -11.66 -28.34
CA ALA A 644 38.40 -10.36 -28.73
C ALA A 644 37.06 -10.49 -29.47
N LEU A 645 36.89 -11.51 -30.33
CA LEU A 645 35.61 -11.80 -31.00
C LEU A 645 34.51 -12.16 -29.99
N VAL A 646 34.78 -13.13 -29.11
CA VAL A 646 33.85 -13.57 -28.06
C VAL A 646 33.47 -12.42 -27.13
N TYR A 647 34.48 -11.64 -26.67
CA TYR A 647 34.24 -10.50 -25.80
C TYR A 647 33.48 -9.37 -26.49
N SER A 648 33.68 -9.15 -27.79
CA SER A 648 32.93 -8.11 -28.54
C SER A 648 31.43 -8.42 -28.59
N ILE A 649 31.07 -9.68 -28.81
CA ILE A 649 29.66 -10.13 -28.77
C ILE A 649 29.09 -9.98 -27.36
N TYR A 650 29.83 -10.42 -26.33
CA TYR A 650 29.40 -10.25 -24.94
C TYR A 650 29.24 -8.77 -24.56
N LYS A 651 30.15 -7.91 -25.01
CA LYS A 651 30.09 -6.47 -24.77
C LYS A 651 28.85 -5.83 -25.40
N ALA A 652 28.40 -6.32 -26.56
CA ALA A 652 27.15 -5.88 -27.16
C ALA A 652 25.94 -6.21 -26.28
N PHE A 653 25.90 -7.41 -25.67
CA PHE A 653 24.89 -7.74 -24.65
C PHE A 653 25.01 -6.85 -23.41
N LEU A 654 26.22 -6.60 -22.89
CA LEU A 654 26.45 -5.74 -21.72
C LEU A 654 25.95 -4.29 -21.89
N ASN A 655 25.67 -3.83 -23.11
CA ASN A 655 25.02 -2.54 -23.34
C ASN A 655 23.51 -2.55 -23.00
N ILE A 656 22.94 -3.74 -22.82
CA ILE A 656 21.50 -3.96 -22.59
C ILE A 656 21.30 -4.69 -21.26
N ALA A 657 21.97 -5.83 -21.06
CA ALA A 657 21.87 -6.64 -19.87
C ALA A 657 23.11 -7.53 -19.71
N ASP A 658 23.54 -7.75 -18.45
CA ASP A 658 24.49 -8.81 -18.14
C ASP A 658 23.77 -10.17 -18.04
N ILE A 659 23.87 -10.94 -19.12
CA ILE A 659 23.29 -12.29 -19.24
C ILE A 659 23.76 -13.24 -18.12
N LYS A 660 24.90 -12.97 -17.47
CA LYS A 660 25.38 -13.79 -16.33
C LYS A 660 24.43 -13.75 -15.14
N GLU A 661 23.81 -12.60 -14.91
CA GLU A 661 22.91 -12.36 -13.77
C GLU A 661 21.51 -12.91 -14.03
N LEU A 662 21.19 -13.22 -15.28
CA LEU A 662 19.90 -13.77 -15.65
C LEU A 662 19.79 -15.24 -15.20
N SER A 663 18.66 -15.52 -14.59
CA SER A 663 18.21 -16.85 -14.19
C SER A 663 16.84 -17.04 -14.80
N VAL A 664 16.70 -18.11 -15.59
CA VAL A 664 15.48 -18.48 -16.32
C VAL A 664 14.94 -19.76 -15.74
#